data_AF-A0A0N0A053-F1
#
_entry.id   AF-A0A0N0A053-F1
#
_cell.length_a   1.000
_cell.length_b   1.000
_cell.length_c   1.000
_cell.angle_alpha   90.00
_cell.angle_beta   90.00
_cell.angle_gamma   90.00
#
_symmetry.space_group_name_H-M   'P 1'
#
loop_
_entity.id
_entity.type
_entity.pdbx_description
1 polymer ?
#
loop_
_entity_poly.entity_id
_entity_poly.type
_entity_poly.pdbx_seq_one_letter_code
_entity_poly.pdbx_strand_id
1 'polypeptide(L)'
;MRGYHVVSEAVPAVDRLPFRDPALPTRKRIDDLLGRLTLDERIAMLHQYSPAVPRLGVAAFRTGTETLHGVAWLGVATVFPQAVGLGATWDEELVRRVAEATSVELRAFHYRRPTAVGTGTNSLQAWAPVLNLLRDPRWGRNEEGYSEDPLHTARLGTAFCRGLAGEHPRFLRAAPVLKHFLAYNNEDDRCTTSSGLRPRVLQEYDLAAFRPVVASGAATGAMAGYNLVNGRPCHVTPLIETELRRWAEPTGHELFVVSDAEAPSNLVDPEHYFDDHAESHGAALKAGIDSFTDHGEESDVPIGRLRAALERGLIDEADVDRAVRRQLALRFRLGEFDPDLDPYTDIGPEVIDCAEHRALALRSATESVVLLRNKGLLPLDATTAPRVAVIGPLADTVCEDWYSGTLPYRVTVADGLKAVLGVHGGEVVVADGADRVALRSRTSGELLGKTPFDVHDWGDGVLTLRSAENRRYLSLKRDDASLAADQDQVKSWDVAETFRLVPADDSVLVQSVLTGRYAVVDPVDGRVSVTAEAPEAAERWEREVLSDGTGEALAAALSADVAVVVLGNQPLIHGRETEDRAGIALPAAQESLLRAVAGVRRDTALVVMSSYPYALDWADEHLPAVVWTSHGGQETGRAVAAVLLGEADPAGRLPQTWYRGDDELPHPLDYDVIKAGWTYQYHRAAPLYPFGHGLSYTGFAHRDLILSSDTVTTNSAVDVSVTLANTGARTGSEVVQLYVRALDARYAAPRLRLADFRKVVLAAGESRVLSFRLSTEQLAHWDVATGAFTVDPGAYELLVARSAEDVVLTAPLTVVGPAPTPRAGVDRRVLAVDFDEYEGVTLVDATRTSGDAVTADALGTLWFHSVDLTGAVRVEAEVAQDAAGQDARVAFWTDEGLLAEVPVPVTGDRYRWTTASAALPAPLHGVRDLRVTLHGTFRLSAFRFHSAD
;
A
#
# COMPACT_ATOMS: atom_id res chain seq x y z
N MET A 1 -1.50 -54.48 -56.90
CA MET A 1 -0.33 -53.60 -57.11
C MET A 1 -0.87 -52.19 -57.29
N ARG A 2 -0.54 -51.15 -56.52
CA ARG A 2 0.40 -50.94 -55.42
C ARG A 2 -0.30 -50.01 -54.42
N GLY A 3 -0.13 -50.30 -53.12
CA GLY A 3 -0.57 -49.41 -52.06
C GLY A 3 0.34 -48.18 -51.95
N TYR A 4 -0.25 -47.09 -51.48
CA TYR A 4 0.48 -46.04 -50.80
C TYR A 4 -0.05 -46.02 -49.37
N HIS A 5 0.70 -46.68 -48.49
CA HIS A 5 0.65 -46.41 -47.07
C HIS A 5 1.21 -45.02 -46.85
N VAL A 6 0.36 -44.07 -46.45
CA VAL A 6 0.84 -42.88 -45.75
C VAL A 6 1.19 -43.35 -44.35
N VAL A 7 2.48 -43.54 -44.12
CA VAL A 7 3.07 -43.74 -42.80
C VAL A 7 2.72 -42.49 -41.99
N SER A 8 2.05 -42.66 -40.86
CA SER A 8 1.91 -41.57 -39.89
C SER A 8 3.31 -41.16 -39.46
N GLU A 9 3.72 -39.94 -39.78
CA GLU A 9 4.88 -39.34 -39.14
C GLU A 9 4.63 -39.34 -37.63
N ALA A 10 5.57 -39.91 -36.88
CA ALA A 10 5.51 -39.99 -35.44
C ALA A 10 5.46 -38.56 -34.86
N VAL A 11 4.45 -38.30 -34.02
CA VAL A 11 4.42 -37.17 -33.09
C VAL A 11 5.78 -37.12 -32.36
N PRO A 12 6.46 -35.96 -32.26
CA PRO A 12 7.82 -35.90 -31.73
C PRO A 12 7.90 -36.43 -30.28
N ALA A 13 9.06 -36.96 -29.89
CA ALA A 13 9.32 -37.63 -28.61
C ALA A 13 9.21 -36.76 -27.33
N VAL A 14 8.67 -35.54 -27.43
CA VAL A 14 8.54 -34.56 -26.33
C VAL A 14 7.45 -34.96 -25.33
N ASP A 15 6.35 -35.57 -25.80
CA ASP A 15 5.20 -35.98 -24.96
C ASP A 15 5.51 -37.15 -24.01
N ARG A 16 6.70 -37.76 -24.11
CA ARG A 16 7.15 -38.90 -23.28
C ARG A 16 8.26 -38.55 -22.30
N LEU A 17 8.64 -37.27 -22.20
CA LEU A 17 9.71 -36.85 -21.28
C LEU A 17 9.22 -36.95 -19.82
N PRO A 18 10.07 -37.33 -18.85
CA PRO A 18 9.65 -37.50 -17.45
C PRO A 18 8.95 -36.26 -16.88
N PHE A 19 9.39 -35.04 -17.20
CA PHE A 19 8.71 -33.85 -16.73
C PHE A 19 7.26 -33.67 -17.25
N ARG A 20 6.85 -34.39 -18.30
CA ARG A 20 5.47 -34.42 -18.83
C ARG A 20 4.59 -35.49 -18.20
N ASP A 21 5.14 -36.40 -17.40
CA ASP A 21 4.36 -37.47 -16.77
C ASP A 21 3.70 -36.99 -15.47
N PRO A 22 2.36 -36.78 -15.43
CA PRO A 22 1.67 -36.32 -14.23
C PRO A 22 1.66 -37.34 -13.08
N ALA A 23 2.08 -38.59 -13.31
CA ALA A 23 2.20 -39.61 -12.28
C ALA A 23 3.49 -39.49 -11.44
N LEU A 24 4.48 -38.73 -11.92
CA LEU A 24 5.71 -38.48 -11.17
C LEU A 24 5.55 -37.33 -10.15
N PRO A 25 6.23 -37.39 -8.99
CA PRO A 25 6.28 -36.27 -8.06
C PRO A 25 6.76 -34.98 -8.73
N THR A 26 6.08 -33.85 -8.51
CA THR A 26 6.38 -32.55 -9.13
C THR A 26 7.86 -32.17 -9.00
N ARG A 27 8.48 -32.42 -7.85
CA ARG A 27 9.92 -32.15 -7.64
C ARG A 27 10.81 -32.87 -8.66
N LYS A 28 10.55 -34.16 -8.93
CA LYS A 28 11.30 -34.95 -9.92
C LYS A 28 11.08 -34.45 -11.35
N ARG A 29 9.87 -33.97 -11.64
CA ARG A 29 9.54 -33.38 -12.94
C ARG A 29 10.29 -32.06 -13.15
N ILE A 30 10.35 -31.22 -12.13
CA ILE A 30 11.14 -29.98 -12.14
C ILE A 30 12.62 -30.30 -12.31
N ASP A 31 13.16 -31.29 -11.56
CA ASP A 31 14.56 -31.72 -11.68
C ASP A 31 14.91 -32.18 -13.10
N ASP A 32 14.04 -32.99 -13.72
CA ASP A 32 14.23 -33.46 -15.11
C ASP A 32 14.15 -32.30 -16.11
N LEU A 33 13.20 -31.38 -15.97
CA LEU A 33 13.09 -30.23 -16.86
C LEU A 33 14.30 -29.29 -16.71
N LEU A 34 14.70 -28.97 -15.49
CA LEU A 34 15.84 -28.11 -15.20
C LEU A 34 17.14 -28.68 -15.80
N GLY A 35 17.39 -29.98 -15.60
CA GLY A 35 18.57 -30.66 -16.15
C GLY A 35 18.57 -30.79 -17.68
N ARG A 36 17.42 -30.55 -18.34
CA ARG A 36 17.31 -30.52 -19.79
C ARG A 36 17.52 -29.15 -20.39
N LEU A 37 17.31 -28.06 -19.65
CA LEU A 37 17.51 -26.68 -20.13
C LEU A 37 19.00 -26.42 -20.37
N THR A 38 19.33 -25.62 -21.37
CA THR A 38 20.71 -25.10 -21.51
C THR A 38 20.92 -23.97 -20.51
N LEU A 39 22.18 -23.64 -20.21
CA LEU A 39 22.49 -22.49 -19.35
C LEU A 39 21.89 -21.20 -19.89
N ASP A 40 21.99 -20.96 -21.21
CA ASP A 40 21.40 -19.78 -21.85
C ASP A 40 19.88 -19.70 -21.68
N GLU A 41 19.18 -20.83 -21.82
CA GLU A 41 17.74 -20.88 -21.58
C GLU A 41 17.42 -20.61 -20.11
N ARG A 42 18.21 -21.15 -19.17
CA ARG A 42 18.01 -20.89 -17.73
C ARG A 42 18.23 -19.43 -17.37
N ILE A 43 19.26 -18.77 -17.90
CA ILE A 43 19.49 -17.34 -17.67
C ILE A 43 18.35 -16.52 -18.29
N ALA A 44 17.89 -16.86 -19.50
CA ALA A 44 16.81 -16.15 -20.15
C ALA A 44 15.47 -16.24 -19.38
N MET A 45 15.25 -17.32 -18.63
CA MET A 45 14.08 -17.47 -17.76
C MET A 45 14.05 -16.53 -16.56
N LEU A 46 15.16 -15.85 -16.23
CA LEU A 46 15.22 -14.88 -15.12
C LEU A 46 14.63 -13.51 -15.50
N HIS A 47 14.42 -13.21 -16.79
CA HIS A 47 13.75 -11.98 -17.21
C HIS A 47 12.22 -12.08 -17.07
N GLN A 48 11.53 -10.95 -16.91
CA GLN A 48 10.07 -10.91 -16.84
C GLN A 48 9.40 -11.57 -18.05
N TYR A 49 9.95 -11.38 -19.25
CA TYR A 49 9.47 -11.98 -20.49
C TYR A 49 10.32 -13.21 -20.84
N SER A 50 10.19 -14.26 -20.04
CA SER A 50 10.87 -15.54 -20.27
C SER A 50 10.48 -16.10 -21.65
N PRO A 51 11.45 -16.31 -22.56
CA PRO A 51 11.16 -16.84 -23.89
C PRO A 51 10.68 -18.29 -23.82
N ALA A 52 10.00 -18.73 -24.90
CA ALA A 52 9.66 -20.13 -25.08
C ALA A 52 10.93 -20.99 -25.28
N VAL A 53 10.83 -22.29 -24.95
CA VAL A 53 11.86 -23.29 -25.28
C VAL A 53 11.26 -24.33 -26.24
N PRO A 54 11.23 -24.06 -27.57
CA PRO A 54 10.50 -24.89 -28.53
C PRO A 54 10.93 -26.35 -28.54
N ARG A 55 12.24 -26.63 -28.36
CA ARG A 55 12.77 -28.00 -28.35
C ARG A 55 12.22 -28.87 -27.21
N LEU A 56 11.74 -28.25 -26.13
CA LEU A 56 11.12 -28.92 -24.98
C LEU A 56 9.60 -28.68 -24.91
N GLY A 57 9.04 -27.91 -25.86
CA GLY A 57 7.64 -27.51 -25.86
C GLY A 57 7.24 -26.66 -24.65
N VAL A 58 8.18 -25.94 -24.04
CA VAL A 58 7.90 -25.02 -22.92
C VAL A 58 7.45 -23.68 -23.51
N ALA A 59 6.31 -23.16 -23.04
CA ALA A 59 5.77 -21.91 -23.58
C ALA A 59 6.59 -20.70 -23.09
N ALA A 60 6.41 -19.56 -23.78
CA ALA A 60 6.84 -18.28 -23.22
C ALA A 60 6.05 -18.00 -21.94
N PHE A 61 6.69 -17.32 -20.99
CA PHE A 61 6.09 -17.01 -19.70
C PHE A 61 6.35 -15.55 -19.35
N ARG A 62 5.31 -14.87 -18.90
CA ARG A 62 5.41 -13.49 -18.42
C ARG A 62 5.19 -13.46 -16.91
N THR A 63 6.03 -12.76 -16.16
CA THR A 63 5.73 -12.40 -14.77
C THR A 63 4.82 -11.18 -14.72
N GLY A 64 3.77 -11.25 -13.92
CA GLY A 64 2.91 -10.12 -13.62
C GLY A 64 1.67 -9.91 -14.50
N THR A 65 0.56 -9.75 -13.81
CA THR A 65 -0.67 -9.05 -14.20
C THR A 65 -1.22 -8.37 -12.96
N GLU A 66 -1.66 -7.13 -13.07
CA GLU A 66 -2.24 -6.39 -11.95
C GLU A 66 -3.67 -6.82 -11.66
N THR A 67 -3.96 -6.97 -10.37
CA THR A 67 -5.23 -7.53 -9.88
C THR A 67 -5.72 -6.88 -8.58
N LEU A 68 -5.27 -5.66 -8.28
CA LEU A 68 -5.44 -5.00 -6.98
C LEU A 68 -6.89 -4.99 -6.49
N HIS A 69 -7.84 -4.65 -7.37
CA HIS A 69 -9.28 -4.60 -7.07
C HIS A 69 -10.15 -5.05 -8.26
N GLY A 70 -9.67 -6.05 -8.98
CA GLY A 70 -10.21 -6.49 -10.28
C GLY A 70 -9.07 -6.68 -11.27
N VAL A 71 -9.32 -7.32 -12.42
CA VAL A 71 -8.27 -7.49 -13.44
C VAL A 71 -7.96 -6.14 -14.10
N ALA A 72 -6.70 -5.70 -14.02
CA ALA A 72 -6.27 -4.42 -14.58
C ALA A 72 -5.58 -4.58 -15.94
N TRP A 73 -5.54 -3.50 -16.72
CA TRP A 73 -4.81 -3.34 -18.00
C TRP A 73 -5.22 -4.25 -19.17
N LEU A 74 -6.03 -5.29 -18.94
CA LEU A 74 -6.44 -6.25 -19.99
C LEU A 74 -7.74 -5.87 -20.71
N GLY A 75 -8.31 -4.69 -20.42
CA GLY A 75 -9.53 -4.16 -21.01
C GLY A 75 -10.71 -4.16 -20.02
N VAL A 76 -11.93 -4.35 -20.54
CA VAL A 76 -13.16 -4.33 -19.73
C VAL A 76 -13.18 -5.51 -18.76
N ALA A 77 -13.29 -5.21 -17.46
CA ALA A 77 -13.35 -6.17 -16.36
C ALA A 77 -14.23 -5.64 -15.23
N THR A 78 -14.66 -6.50 -14.31
CA THR A 78 -15.35 -6.01 -13.10
C THR A 78 -14.37 -5.18 -12.26
N VAL A 79 -14.78 -3.97 -11.87
CA VAL A 79 -14.00 -3.10 -10.98
C VAL A 79 -14.69 -2.99 -9.62
N PHE A 80 -14.00 -3.48 -8.60
CA PHE A 80 -14.44 -3.47 -7.20
C PHE A 80 -13.97 -2.17 -6.51
N PRO A 81 -14.35 -1.92 -5.24
CA PRO A 81 -13.75 -0.83 -4.48
C PRO A 81 -12.24 -0.97 -4.41
N GLN A 82 -11.55 0.17 -4.40
CA GLN A 82 -10.12 0.22 -4.08
C GLN A 82 -9.80 -0.54 -2.79
N ALA A 83 -8.55 -0.98 -2.64
CA ALA A 83 -8.14 -1.81 -1.51
C ALA A 83 -8.40 -1.15 -0.15
N VAL A 84 -8.25 0.17 -0.02
CA VAL A 84 -8.62 0.90 1.20
C VAL A 84 -10.13 0.82 1.50
N GLY A 85 -10.97 0.79 0.47
CA GLY A 85 -12.41 0.56 0.60
C GLY A 85 -12.73 -0.87 1.01
N LEU A 86 -12.03 -1.86 0.44
CA LEU A 86 -12.11 -3.26 0.89
C LEU A 86 -11.65 -3.40 2.34
N GLY A 87 -10.62 -2.65 2.75
CA GLY A 87 -10.17 -2.47 4.12
C GLY A 87 -11.30 -1.97 5.03
N ALA A 88 -12.03 -0.96 4.57
CA ALA A 88 -13.16 -0.41 5.33
C ALA A 88 -14.32 -1.39 5.56
N THR A 89 -14.37 -2.52 4.83
CA THR A 89 -15.43 -3.53 5.04
C THR A 89 -15.24 -4.34 6.31
N TRP A 90 -14.00 -4.53 6.79
CA TRP A 90 -13.66 -5.42 7.91
C TRP A 90 -14.26 -6.84 7.76
N ASP A 91 -14.39 -7.33 6.52
CA ASP A 91 -15.00 -8.62 6.18
C ASP A 91 -14.06 -9.45 5.31
N GLU A 92 -13.36 -10.40 5.94
CA GLU A 92 -12.40 -11.24 5.23
C GLU A 92 -13.06 -12.14 4.18
N GLU A 93 -14.29 -12.60 4.42
CA GLU A 93 -15.00 -13.46 3.47
C GLU A 93 -15.42 -12.67 2.24
N LEU A 94 -15.86 -11.42 2.42
CA LEU A 94 -16.15 -10.53 1.30
C LEU A 94 -14.91 -10.26 0.45
N VAL A 95 -13.77 -9.96 1.08
CA VAL A 95 -12.49 -9.74 0.39
C VAL A 95 -12.02 -11.01 -0.33
N ARG A 96 -12.14 -12.19 0.30
CA ARG A 96 -11.85 -13.48 -0.34
C ARG A 96 -12.70 -13.69 -1.59
N ARG A 97 -13.99 -13.37 -1.53
CA ARG A 97 -14.91 -13.50 -2.67
C ARG A 97 -14.59 -12.53 -3.81
N VAL A 98 -14.18 -11.29 -3.49
CA VAL A 98 -13.70 -10.32 -4.48
C VAL A 98 -12.48 -10.87 -5.22
N ALA A 99 -11.48 -11.36 -4.48
CA ALA A 99 -10.29 -11.99 -5.08
C ALA A 99 -10.61 -13.26 -5.89
N GLU A 100 -11.60 -14.05 -5.46
CA GLU A 100 -12.11 -15.19 -6.20
C GLU A 100 -12.72 -14.77 -7.55
N ALA A 101 -13.56 -13.74 -7.57
CA ALA A 101 -14.10 -13.19 -8.82
C ALA A 101 -12.97 -12.70 -9.75
N THR A 102 -12.02 -11.94 -9.21
CA THR A 102 -10.86 -11.42 -9.94
C THR A 102 -10.03 -12.54 -10.57
N SER A 103 -9.72 -13.61 -9.84
CA SER A 103 -8.94 -14.74 -10.37
C SER A 103 -9.69 -15.59 -11.39
N VAL A 104 -11.02 -15.68 -11.28
CA VAL A 104 -11.88 -16.32 -12.29
C VAL A 104 -11.85 -15.51 -13.59
N GLU A 105 -12.01 -14.19 -13.52
CA GLU A 105 -11.88 -13.32 -14.70
C GLU A 105 -10.46 -13.39 -15.30
N LEU A 106 -9.41 -13.40 -14.46
CA LEU A 106 -8.04 -13.51 -14.94
C LEU A 106 -7.79 -14.80 -15.74
N ARG A 107 -8.38 -15.92 -15.33
CA ARG A 107 -8.35 -17.18 -16.11
C ARG A 107 -9.04 -17.05 -17.47
N ALA A 108 -10.17 -16.34 -17.54
CA ALA A 108 -10.81 -16.03 -18.81
C ALA A 108 -9.89 -15.19 -19.71
N PHE A 109 -9.24 -14.15 -19.18
CA PHE A 109 -8.27 -13.35 -19.92
C PHE A 109 -7.07 -14.17 -20.40
N HIS A 110 -6.56 -15.10 -19.58
CA HIS A 110 -5.42 -15.94 -19.93
C HIS A 110 -5.70 -16.84 -21.14
N TYR A 111 -6.87 -17.48 -21.21
CA TYR A 111 -7.18 -18.47 -22.25
C TYR A 111 -7.96 -17.93 -23.45
N ARG A 112 -8.67 -16.80 -23.28
CA ARG A 112 -9.72 -16.37 -24.25
C ARG A 112 -9.45 -15.02 -24.87
N ARG A 113 -8.42 -14.30 -24.41
CA ARG A 113 -8.03 -13.01 -24.98
C ARG A 113 -6.62 -13.09 -25.56
N PRO A 114 -6.36 -12.42 -26.70
CA PRO A 114 -5.00 -12.16 -27.13
C PRO A 114 -4.22 -11.47 -26.01
N THR A 115 -2.92 -11.68 -26.02
CA THR A 115 -2.02 -11.04 -25.07
C THR A 115 -2.04 -9.54 -25.27
N ALA A 116 -2.31 -8.81 -24.19
CA ALA A 116 -2.43 -7.36 -24.24
C ALA A 116 -1.05 -6.67 -24.30
N VAL A 117 -0.02 -7.29 -23.71
CA VAL A 117 1.35 -6.75 -23.58
C VAL A 117 2.37 -7.89 -23.71
N GLY A 118 3.36 -7.71 -24.58
CA GLY A 118 4.41 -8.69 -24.87
C GLY A 118 3.96 -9.94 -25.61
N THR A 119 4.75 -11.01 -25.47
CA THR A 119 4.54 -12.30 -26.11
C THR A 119 4.00 -13.35 -25.13
N GLY A 120 3.35 -14.40 -25.63
CA GLY A 120 2.81 -15.49 -24.80
C GLY A 120 1.32 -15.35 -24.52
N THR A 121 0.89 -15.68 -23.30
CA THR A 121 -0.47 -15.49 -22.76
C THR A 121 -0.46 -14.48 -21.62
N ASN A 122 -1.61 -13.88 -21.29
CA ASN A 122 -1.72 -12.95 -20.15
C ASN A 122 -1.31 -13.65 -18.85
N SER A 123 -0.42 -13.05 -18.03
CA SER A 123 0.14 -13.76 -16.87
C SER A 123 -0.93 -14.12 -15.84
N LEU A 124 -0.79 -15.31 -15.24
CA LEU A 124 -1.56 -15.73 -14.06
C LEU A 124 -0.85 -15.40 -12.74
N GLN A 125 0.33 -14.78 -12.80
CA GLN A 125 0.98 -14.24 -11.62
C GLN A 125 0.36 -12.88 -11.29
N ALA A 126 -0.45 -12.86 -10.25
CA ALA A 126 -1.24 -11.73 -9.79
C ALA A 126 -0.41 -10.85 -8.85
N TRP A 127 -0.08 -9.63 -9.28
CA TRP A 127 0.67 -8.63 -8.49
C TRP A 127 -0.21 -7.91 -7.47
N ALA A 128 -0.80 -8.68 -6.57
CA ALA A 128 -1.61 -8.22 -5.46
C ALA A 128 -1.64 -9.31 -4.37
N PRO A 129 -1.88 -8.95 -3.10
CA PRO A 129 -2.20 -7.61 -2.58
C PRO A 129 -0.99 -6.71 -2.29
N VAL A 130 -1.25 -5.40 -2.12
CA VAL A 130 -0.34 -4.48 -1.42
C VAL A 130 -0.55 -4.62 0.09
N LEU A 131 0.52 -4.97 0.82
CA LEU A 131 0.49 -5.16 2.28
C LEU A 131 1.18 -4.02 3.05
N ASN A 132 1.72 -3.01 2.35
CA ASN A 132 2.27 -1.84 3.01
C ASN A 132 1.18 -1.14 3.84
N LEU A 133 1.56 -0.69 5.03
CA LEU A 133 0.62 -0.13 6.00
C LEU A 133 0.37 1.34 5.70
N LEU A 134 -0.88 1.78 5.90
CA LEU A 134 -1.31 3.17 5.66
C LEU A 134 -0.81 4.13 6.75
N ARG A 135 0.51 4.17 6.96
CA ARG A 135 1.17 4.90 8.06
C ARG A 135 0.98 6.41 7.96
N ASP A 136 1.23 6.98 6.78
CA ASP A 136 1.16 8.41 6.52
C ASP A 136 -0.02 8.70 5.57
N PRO A 137 -1.01 9.52 5.96
CA PRO A 137 -2.19 9.84 5.13
C PRO A 137 -1.84 10.60 3.83
N ARG A 138 -0.60 11.08 3.69
CA ARG A 138 -0.11 11.77 2.49
C ARG A 138 0.46 10.84 1.44
N TRP A 139 0.76 9.58 1.77
CA TRP A 139 1.32 8.64 0.81
C TRP A 139 0.41 8.49 -0.41
N GLY A 140 0.95 8.72 -1.61
CA GLY A 140 0.24 8.74 -2.88
C GLY A 140 -0.44 7.42 -3.23
N ARG A 141 0.04 6.28 -2.70
CA ARG A 141 -0.56 4.96 -2.95
C ARG A 141 -1.37 4.40 -1.78
N ASN A 142 -1.80 5.24 -0.85
CA ASN A 142 -2.68 4.83 0.26
C ASN A 142 -3.96 4.11 -0.22
N GLU A 143 -4.49 4.41 -1.40
CA GLU A 143 -5.64 3.68 -1.97
C GLU A 143 -5.41 2.19 -2.15
N GLU A 144 -4.15 1.77 -2.31
CA GLU A 144 -3.78 0.40 -2.61
C GLU A 144 -3.59 -0.47 -1.37
N GLY A 145 -3.33 0.15 -0.21
CA GLY A 145 -3.22 -0.59 1.05
C GLY A 145 -4.58 -0.80 1.73
N TYR A 146 -4.63 -1.76 2.66
CA TYR A 146 -5.88 -2.09 3.36
C TYR A 146 -6.09 -1.28 4.63
N SER A 147 -5.04 -1.01 5.41
CA SER A 147 -5.16 -0.50 6.78
C SER A 147 -3.82 0.01 7.31
N GLU A 148 -3.87 0.92 8.29
CA GLU A 148 -2.69 1.31 9.08
C GLU A 148 -2.29 0.24 10.12
N ASP A 149 -3.19 -0.72 10.40
CA ASP A 149 -2.97 -1.79 11.37
C ASP A 149 -2.42 -3.10 10.75
N PRO A 150 -1.31 -3.67 11.30
CA PRO A 150 -0.72 -4.91 10.80
C PRO A 150 -1.65 -6.13 10.82
N LEU A 151 -2.44 -6.32 11.88
CA LEU A 151 -3.31 -7.49 12.02
C LEU A 151 -4.48 -7.42 11.03
N HIS A 152 -5.07 -6.22 10.90
CA HIS A 152 -6.13 -5.99 9.93
C HIS A 152 -5.64 -6.23 8.49
N THR A 153 -4.51 -5.63 8.11
CA THR A 153 -3.90 -5.82 6.78
C THR A 153 -3.55 -7.29 6.52
N ALA A 154 -2.94 -7.98 7.48
CA ALA A 154 -2.55 -9.38 7.30
C ALA A 154 -3.76 -10.33 7.14
N ARG A 155 -4.88 -10.08 7.84
CA ARG A 155 -6.09 -10.90 7.71
C ARG A 155 -6.76 -10.72 6.35
N LEU A 156 -6.94 -9.48 5.91
CA LEU A 156 -7.51 -9.20 4.59
C LEU A 156 -6.57 -9.65 3.47
N GLY A 157 -5.27 -9.42 3.61
CA GLY A 157 -4.25 -9.91 2.68
C GLY A 157 -4.25 -11.43 2.54
N THR A 158 -4.35 -12.16 3.66
CA THR A 158 -4.48 -13.63 3.63
C THR A 158 -5.75 -14.07 2.91
N ALA A 159 -6.88 -13.42 3.20
CA ALA A 159 -8.16 -13.73 2.56
C ALA A 159 -8.11 -13.46 1.05
N PHE A 160 -7.53 -12.33 0.64
CA PHE A 160 -7.33 -11.97 -0.76
C PHE A 160 -6.45 -12.99 -1.49
N CYS A 161 -5.29 -13.35 -0.91
CA CYS A 161 -4.41 -14.37 -1.48
C CYS A 161 -5.11 -15.72 -1.65
N ARG A 162 -5.91 -16.17 -0.66
CA ARG A 162 -6.69 -17.42 -0.78
C ARG A 162 -7.73 -17.35 -1.89
N GLY A 163 -8.45 -16.23 -2.01
CA GLY A 163 -9.42 -16.02 -3.08
C GLY A 163 -8.78 -16.09 -4.47
N LEU A 164 -7.60 -15.49 -4.63
CA LEU A 164 -6.82 -15.55 -5.86
C LEU A 164 -6.27 -16.96 -6.16
N ALA A 165 -5.68 -17.61 -5.14
CA ALA A 165 -5.04 -18.92 -5.28
C ALA A 165 -6.04 -20.05 -5.58
N GLY A 166 -7.26 -19.96 -5.02
CA GLY A 166 -8.23 -21.04 -5.05
C GLY A 166 -7.84 -22.22 -4.16
N GLU A 167 -8.77 -23.16 -4.02
CA GLU A 167 -8.67 -24.27 -3.04
C GLU A 167 -8.19 -25.60 -3.65
N HIS A 168 -7.85 -25.63 -4.94
CA HIS A 168 -7.48 -26.87 -5.59
C HIS A 168 -6.10 -27.36 -5.10
N PRO A 169 -5.96 -28.63 -4.68
CA PRO A 169 -4.78 -29.10 -3.93
C PRO A 169 -3.48 -29.18 -4.75
N ARG A 170 -3.57 -29.07 -6.07
CA ARG A 170 -2.43 -29.14 -7.02
C ARG A 170 -2.27 -27.87 -7.84
N PHE A 171 -3.35 -27.46 -8.52
CA PHE A 171 -3.38 -26.26 -9.35
C PHE A 171 -3.83 -25.00 -8.60
N LEU A 172 -3.16 -23.90 -8.89
CA LEU A 172 -3.54 -22.54 -8.49
C LEU A 172 -4.49 -21.95 -9.53
N ARG A 173 -5.53 -21.24 -9.12
CA ARG A 173 -6.34 -20.44 -10.05
C ARG A 173 -5.56 -19.22 -10.54
N ALA A 174 -4.93 -18.48 -9.64
CA ALA A 174 -3.91 -17.47 -9.94
C ALA A 174 -2.80 -17.56 -8.88
N ALA A 175 -1.65 -16.94 -9.14
CA ALA A 175 -0.49 -16.94 -8.26
C ALA A 175 -0.33 -15.58 -7.57
N PRO A 176 -0.78 -15.42 -6.30
CA PRO A 176 -0.71 -14.14 -5.58
C PRO A 176 0.74 -13.77 -5.25
N VAL A 177 1.10 -12.51 -5.46
CA VAL A 177 2.41 -11.93 -5.15
C VAL A 177 2.21 -10.72 -4.25
N LEU A 178 2.77 -10.80 -3.04
CA LEU A 178 2.70 -9.72 -2.06
C LEU A 178 3.57 -8.55 -2.51
N LYS A 179 3.12 -7.31 -2.32
CA LYS A 179 3.98 -6.15 -2.60
C LYS A 179 3.76 -5.01 -1.60
N HIS A 180 4.68 -4.07 -1.45
CA HIS A 180 6.07 -4.11 -1.89
C HIS A 180 6.93 -4.37 -0.66
N PHE A 181 7.80 -5.38 -0.74
CA PHE A 181 8.63 -5.84 0.36
C PHE A 181 9.94 -5.03 0.40
N LEU A 182 10.11 -4.09 1.34
CA LEU A 182 9.21 -3.73 2.44
C LEU A 182 9.27 -2.23 2.77
N ALA A 183 8.35 -1.79 3.63
CA ALA A 183 8.32 -0.43 4.19
C ALA A 183 8.33 0.68 3.13
N TYR A 184 7.59 0.44 2.05
CA TYR A 184 7.44 1.34 0.93
C TYR A 184 6.14 2.13 1.10
N ASN A 185 6.25 3.36 1.63
CA ASN A 185 5.14 4.27 1.89
C ASN A 185 5.48 5.74 1.56
N ASN A 186 6.27 5.95 0.50
CA ASN A 186 6.55 7.27 -0.07
C ASN A 186 6.85 7.14 -1.57
N GLU A 187 6.37 8.09 -2.35
CA GLU A 187 6.48 8.11 -3.81
C GLU A 187 7.54 9.09 -4.31
N ASP A 188 7.70 10.22 -3.61
CA ASP A 188 8.70 11.22 -3.96
C ASP A 188 10.11 10.63 -3.74
N ASP A 189 10.97 10.71 -4.75
CA ASP A 189 12.32 10.13 -4.70
C ASP A 189 12.36 8.65 -4.23
N ARG A 190 11.30 7.89 -4.53
CA ARG A 190 11.07 6.54 -3.98
C ARG A 190 12.18 5.51 -4.19
N CYS A 191 13.03 5.69 -5.19
CA CYS A 191 14.14 4.79 -5.47
C CYS A 191 15.43 5.16 -4.72
N THR A 192 15.56 6.38 -4.20
CA THR A 192 16.78 6.85 -3.51
C THR A 192 16.56 7.15 -2.02
N THR A 193 15.30 7.25 -1.59
CA THR A 193 14.92 7.44 -0.20
C THR A 193 15.06 6.16 0.63
N SER A 194 15.37 6.32 1.92
CA SER A 194 15.57 5.22 2.86
C SER A 194 14.57 5.27 4.01
N SER A 195 13.83 4.19 4.18
CA SER A 195 12.95 3.96 5.33
C SER A 195 13.80 3.57 6.55
N GLY A 196 13.90 4.47 7.53
CA GLY A 196 14.64 4.24 8.77
C GLY A 196 13.82 3.44 9.78
N LEU A 197 14.12 2.16 9.93
CA LEU A 197 13.39 1.22 10.79
C LEU A 197 14.28 0.66 11.89
N ARG A 198 14.04 1.09 13.14
CA ARG A 198 14.64 0.40 14.28
C ARG A 198 14.13 -1.05 14.36
N PRO A 199 14.91 -2.01 14.89
CA PRO A 199 14.56 -3.44 14.88
C PRO A 199 13.16 -3.74 15.40
N ARG A 200 12.74 -3.01 16.44
CA ARG A 200 11.41 -3.15 17.02
C ARG A 200 10.28 -2.77 16.05
N VAL A 201 10.42 -1.68 15.31
CA VAL A 201 9.41 -1.26 14.32
C VAL A 201 9.39 -2.22 13.15
N LEU A 202 10.56 -2.61 12.64
CA LEU A 202 10.68 -3.60 11.58
C LEU A 202 9.90 -4.88 11.92
N GLN A 203 10.07 -5.40 13.13
CA GLN A 203 9.47 -6.67 13.57
C GLN A 203 7.99 -6.54 13.98
N GLU A 204 7.62 -5.48 14.72
CA GLU A 204 6.26 -5.31 15.25
C GLU A 204 5.27 -4.68 14.26
N TYR A 205 5.74 -3.99 13.22
CA TYR A 205 4.90 -3.22 12.30
C TYR A 205 5.01 -3.72 10.86
N ASP A 206 6.14 -3.48 10.18
CA ASP A 206 6.29 -3.80 8.76
C ASP A 206 6.28 -5.30 8.46
N LEU A 207 7.14 -6.09 9.12
CA LEU A 207 7.17 -7.54 8.95
C LEU A 207 5.89 -8.22 9.49
N ALA A 208 5.21 -7.59 10.44
CA ALA A 208 3.98 -8.11 11.04
C ALA A 208 2.82 -8.16 10.02
N ALA A 209 2.81 -7.31 9.00
CA ALA A 209 1.83 -7.35 7.92
C ALA A 209 2.06 -8.53 6.94
N PHE A 210 3.32 -8.91 6.71
CA PHE A 210 3.69 -9.97 5.75
C PHE A 210 3.72 -11.37 6.38
N ARG A 211 4.25 -11.48 7.60
CA ARG A 211 4.53 -12.77 8.25
C ARG A 211 3.34 -13.72 8.28
N PRO A 212 2.12 -13.31 8.71
CA PRO A 212 0.99 -14.23 8.77
C PRO A 212 0.55 -14.72 7.37
N VAL A 213 0.62 -13.85 6.36
CA VAL A 213 0.20 -14.16 4.99
C VAL A 213 1.14 -15.18 4.34
N VAL A 214 2.44 -15.01 4.55
CA VAL A 214 3.47 -15.95 4.06
C VAL A 214 3.39 -17.28 4.82
N ALA A 215 3.34 -17.23 6.15
CA ALA A 215 3.30 -18.42 7.00
C ALA A 215 2.02 -19.26 6.78
N SER A 216 0.94 -18.66 6.28
CA SER A 216 -0.28 -19.40 5.93
C SER A 216 -0.17 -20.17 4.61
N GLY A 217 0.89 -19.96 3.81
CA GLY A 217 1.06 -20.54 2.48
C GLY A 217 0.10 -20.00 1.41
N ALA A 218 -0.58 -18.88 1.67
CA ALA A 218 -1.54 -18.30 0.74
C ALA A 218 -0.85 -17.52 -0.39
N ALA A 219 0.28 -16.89 -0.10
CA ALA A 219 1.10 -16.21 -1.09
C ALA A 219 1.99 -17.18 -1.88
N THR A 220 2.30 -16.84 -3.12
CA THR A 220 3.21 -17.62 -3.99
C THR A 220 4.52 -16.88 -4.28
N GLY A 221 4.60 -15.60 -3.92
CA GLY A 221 5.76 -14.75 -4.15
C GLY A 221 5.64 -13.43 -3.40
N ALA A 222 6.69 -12.63 -3.51
CA ALA A 222 6.71 -11.23 -3.09
C ALA A 222 7.42 -10.39 -4.16
N MET A 223 7.10 -9.11 -4.22
CA MET A 223 7.78 -8.11 -5.04
C MET A 223 8.61 -7.22 -4.13
N ALA A 224 9.90 -7.07 -4.40
CA ALA A 224 10.76 -6.16 -3.64
C ALA A 224 10.41 -4.69 -3.93
N GLY A 225 10.44 -3.81 -2.94
CA GLY A 225 10.14 -2.38 -3.10
C GLY A 225 11.27 -1.58 -3.73
N TYR A 226 10.96 -0.39 -4.25
CA TYR A 226 11.93 0.53 -4.83
C TYR A 226 12.94 1.10 -3.83
N ASN A 227 12.48 1.34 -2.60
CA ASN A 227 13.21 2.10 -1.60
C ASN A 227 14.38 1.34 -0.98
N LEU A 228 15.15 2.08 -0.19
CA LEU A 228 16.11 1.52 0.74
C LEU A 228 15.44 1.32 2.10
N VAL A 229 15.91 0.34 2.87
CA VAL A 229 15.59 0.16 4.29
C VAL A 229 16.90 0.18 5.06
N ASN A 230 17.02 1.08 6.04
CA ASN A 230 18.25 1.31 6.78
C ASN A 230 19.46 1.44 5.84
N GLY A 231 19.35 2.22 4.76
CA GLY A 231 20.41 2.46 3.78
C GLY A 231 20.74 1.29 2.85
N ARG A 232 19.98 0.18 2.87
CA ARG A 232 20.14 -0.96 1.95
C ARG A 232 18.97 -1.03 0.96
N PRO A 233 19.21 -1.11 -0.36
CA PRO A 233 18.13 -1.32 -1.33
C PRO A 233 17.37 -2.62 -1.08
N CYS A 234 16.04 -2.59 -1.15
CA CYS A 234 15.22 -3.78 -0.93
C CYS A 234 15.55 -4.93 -1.89
N HIS A 235 16.09 -4.64 -3.07
CA HIS A 235 16.50 -5.65 -4.07
C HIS A 235 17.73 -6.48 -3.67
N VAL A 236 18.47 -6.05 -2.65
CA VAL A 236 19.62 -6.79 -2.09
C VAL A 236 19.45 -7.11 -0.61
N THR A 237 18.21 -7.09 -0.11
CA THR A 237 17.93 -7.34 1.31
C THR A 237 18.08 -8.83 1.66
N PRO A 238 18.76 -9.17 2.78
CA PRO A 238 18.81 -10.55 3.26
C PRO A 238 17.45 -11.04 3.79
N LEU A 239 16.50 -10.12 4.06
CA LEU A 239 15.19 -10.44 4.63
C LEU A 239 14.33 -11.34 3.71
N ILE A 240 14.62 -11.40 2.41
CA ILE A 240 13.97 -12.36 1.51
C ILE A 240 14.23 -13.80 1.97
N GLU A 241 15.50 -14.12 2.26
CA GLU A 241 15.88 -15.47 2.71
C GLU A 241 15.63 -15.65 4.22
N THR A 242 16.02 -14.69 5.05
CA THR A 242 15.96 -14.83 6.52
C THR A 242 14.55 -14.68 7.10
N GLU A 243 13.65 -14.01 6.39
CA GLU A 243 12.25 -13.82 6.82
C GLU A 243 11.27 -14.51 5.88
N LEU A 244 11.09 -14.01 4.65
CA LEU A 244 10.02 -14.52 3.77
C LEU A 244 10.12 -16.04 3.53
N ARG A 245 11.29 -16.53 3.10
CA ARG A 245 11.45 -17.97 2.82
C ARG A 245 11.47 -18.81 4.09
N ARG A 246 12.04 -18.31 5.19
CA ARG A 246 11.97 -18.96 6.50
C ARG A 246 10.52 -19.15 6.96
N TRP A 247 9.66 -18.15 6.80
CA TRP A 247 8.24 -18.25 7.15
C TRP A 247 7.47 -19.19 6.21
N ALA A 248 7.88 -19.28 4.95
CA ALA A 248 7.27 -20.18 3.97
C ALA A 248 7.69 -21.65 4.13
N GLU A 249 8.82 -21.94 4.77
CA GLU A 249 9.38 -23.30 4.92
C GLU A 249 8.35 -24.36 5.41
N PRO A 250 7.55 -24.10 6.47
CA PRO A 250 6.56 -25.07 6.96
C PRO A 250 5.45 -25.41 5.96
N THR A 251 5.24 -24.57 4.94
CA THR A 251 4.21 -24.76 3.91
C THR A 251 4.64 -25.78 2.85
N GLY A 252 5.95 -26.06 2.74
CA GLY A 252 6.53 -26.91 1.70
C GLY A 252 6.53 -26.28 0.29
N HIS A 253 6.19 -25.00 0.16
CA HIS A 253 6.23 -24.24 -1.08
C HIS A 253 7.33 -23.18 -1.03
N GLU A 254 8.08 -23.06 -2.11
CA GLU A 254 9.03 -21.97 -2.30
C GLU A 254 8.30 -20.73 -2.83
N LEU A 255 8.67 -19.56 -2.32
CA LEU A 255 8.25 -18.27 -2.88
C LEU A 255 9.03 -17.97 -4.15
N PHE A 256 8.35 -17.41 -5.15
CA PHE A 256 8.97 -16.88 -6.36
C PHE A 256 8.96 -15.35 -6.29
N VAL A 257 10.13 -14.76 -6.03
CA VAL A 257 10.29 -13.33 -5.75
C VAL A 257 10.62 -12.57 -7.03
N VAL A 258 9.93 -11.44 -7.25
CA VAL A 258 10.12 -10.58 -8.42
C VAL A 258 10.66 -9.22 -7.99
N SER A 259 11.38 -8.53 -8.88
CA SER A 259 11.66 -7.10 -8.68
C SER A 259 10.45 -6.25 -9.02
N ASP A 260 10.38 -5.04 -8.46
CA ASP A 260 9.55 -3.99 -9.03
C ASP A 260 10.05 -3.58 -10.43
N ALA A 261 9.22 -2.87 -11.18
CA ALA A 261 9.51 -2.50 -12.57
C ALA A 261 10.65 -1.49 -12.67
N GLU A 262 11.65 -1.77 -13.51
CA GLU A 262 12.89 -0.99 -13.71
C GLU A 262 13.81 -0.91 -12.47
N ALA A 263 13.41 -1.50 -11.35
CA ALA A 263 14.15 -1.40 -10.10
C ALA A 263 15.52 -2.11 -10.08
N PRO A 264 15.77 -3.20 -10.84
CA PRO A 264 17.12 -3.76 -10.93
C PRO A 264 18.17 -2.80 -11.50
N SER A 265 17.77 -1.92 -12.43
CA SER A 265 18.64 -0.85 -12.94
C SER A 265 18.88 0.24 -11.90
N ASN A 266 17.93 0.44 -10.97
CA ASN A 266 18.04 1.47 -9.94
C ASN A 266 19.29 1.34 -9.06
N LEU A 267 19.71 0.10 -8.79
CA LEU A 267 20.89 -0.23 -7.98
C LEU A 267 22.20 0.45 -8.43
N VAL A 268 22.28 0.90 -9.68
CA VAL A 268 23.44 1.58 -10.28
C VAL A 268 23.11 3.01 -10.68
N ASP A 269 22.02 3.20 -11.43
CA ASP A 269 21.77 4.46 -12.14
C ASP A 269 21.34 5.61 -11.22
N PRO A 270 20.21 5.51 -10.48
CA PRO A 270 19.81 6.47 -9.47
C PRO A 270 20.38 6.22 -8.07
N GLU A 271 20.55 4.97 -7.62
CA GLU A 271 20.95 4.67 -6.23
C GLU A 271 22.46 4.76 -5.99
N HIS A 272 23.26 4.53 -7.05
CA HIS A 272 24.72 4.47 -6.97
C HIS A 272 25.24 3.52 -5.88
N TYR A 273 24.51 2.43 -5.61
CA TYR A 273 24.86 1.49 -4.55
C TYR A 273 25.94 0.49 -5.02
N PHE A 274 25.90 0.14 -6.31
CA PHE A 274 26.93 -0.59 -7.04
C PHE A 274 27.52 0.25 -8.19
N ASP A 275 28.77 -0.03 -8.54
CA ASP A 275 29.48 0.69 -9.61
C ASP A 275 29.11 0.19 -11.01
N ASP A 276 28.58 -1.04 -11.13
CA ASP A 276 28.20 -1.65 -12.40
C ASP A 276 27.03 -2.62 -12.31
N HIS A 277 26.29 -2.76 -13.42
CA HIS A 277 25.07 -3.55 -13.45
C HIS A 277 25.25 -5.06 -13.36
N ALA A 278 26.41 -5.61 -13.75
CA ALA A 278 26.62 -7.06 -13.63
C ALA A 278 26.85 -7.44 -12.16
N GLU A 279 27.54 -6.58 -11.39
CA GLU A 279 27.63 -6.75 -9.93
C GLU A 279 26.26 -6.60 -9.26
N SER A 280 25.49 -5.57 -9.61
CA SER A 280 24.18 -5.35 -9.00
C SER A 280 23.18 -6.48 -9.28
N HIS A 281 23.10 -6.96 -10.52
CA HIS A 281 22.21 -8.06 -10.90
C HIS A 281 22.63 -9.38 -10.25
N GLY A 282 23.94 -9.64 -10.17
CA GLY A 282 24.46 -10.81 -9.47
C GLY A 282 24.14 -10.78 -7.97
N ALA A 283 24.28 -9.61 -7.34
CA ALA A 283 23.92 -9.41 -5.94
C ALA A 283 22.42 -9.57 -5.68
N ALA A 284 21.56 -9.03 -6.56
CA ALA A 284 20.11 -9.17 -6.46
C ALA A 284 19.66 -10.63 -6.58
N LEU A 285 20.22 -11.38 -7.54
CA LEU A 285 19.94 -12.82 -7.67
C LEU A 285 20.36 -13.61 -6.42
N LYS A 286 21.51 -13.27 -5.83
CA LYS A 286 21.99 -13.88 -4.58
C LYS A 286 21.14 -13.52 -3.36
N ALA A 287 20.62 -12.29 -3.31
CA ALA A 287 19.72 -11.85 -2.24
C ALA A 287 18.35 -12.53 -2.34
N GLY A 288 17.98 -13.03 -3.52
CA GLY A 288 16.82 -13.89 -3.71
C GLY A 288 15.78 -13.38 -4.71
N ILE A 289 16.11 -12.37 -5.54
CA ILE A 289 15.30 -11.97 -6.69
C ILE A 289 15.36 -13.09 -7.74
N ASP A 290 14.22 -13.69 -8.04
CA ASP A 290 14.11 -14.81 -8.98
C ASP A 290 13.69 -14.36 -10.39
N SER A 291 13.04 -13.18 -10.53
CA SER A 291 12.67 -12.58 -11.81
C SER A 291 12.89 -11.08 -11.84
N PHE A 292 13.54 -10.62 -12.91
CA PHE A 292 13.95 -9.25 -13.15
C PHE A 292 12.95 -8.57 -14.11
N THR A 293 12.14 -7.68 -13.54
CA THR A 293 11.23 -6.77 -14.24
C THR A 293 12.02 -5.51 -14.63
N ASP A 294 12.71 -5.55 -15.76
CA ASP A 294 13.67 -4.51 -16.16
C ASP A 294 13.71 -4.40 -17.70
N HIS A 295 13.79 -3.17 -18.22
CA HIS A 295 13.82 -2.88 -19.66
C HIS A 295 12.62 -3.42 -20.47
N GLY A 296 11.43 -3.52 -19.85
CA GLY A 296 10.21 -3.97 -20.54
C GLY A 296 10.38 -5.26 -21.36
N GLU A 297 10.02 -5.24 -22.64
CA GLU A 297 10.15 -6.39 -23.55
C GLU A 297 11.58 -6.62 -24.07
N GLU A 298 12.52 -5.71 -23.79
CA GLU A 298 13.90 -5.77 -24.26
C GLU A 298 14.77 -6.64 -23.34
N SER A 299 14.59 -7.96 -23.43
CA SER A 299 15.24 -8.94 -22.54
C SER A 299 16.77 -9.02 -22.67
N ASP A 300 17.35 -8.59 -23.79
CA ASP A 300 18.78 -8.77 -24.08
C ASP A 300 19.68 -8.06 -23.06
N VAL A 301 19.24 -6.90 -22.55
CA VAL A 301 20.03 -6.10 -21.60
C VAL A 301 20.11 -6.79 -20.21
N PRO A 302 18.99 -7.12 -19.54
CA PRO A 302 19.05 -7.86 -18.27
C PRO A 302 19.75 -9.21 -18.37
N ILE A 303 19.50 -9.97 -19.45
CA ILE A 303 20.14 -11.27 -19.69
C ILE A 303 21.66 -11.09 -19.88
N GLY A 304 22.08 -10.07 -20.64
CA GLY A 304 23.50 -9.74 -20.83
C GLY A 304 24.21 -9.41 -19.52
N ARG A 305 23.55 -8.64 -18.63
CA ARG A 305 24.08 -8.30 -17.29
C ARG A 305 24.27 -9.55 -16.42
N LEU A 306 23.31 -10.47 -16.42
CA LEU A 306 23.40 -11.74 -15.69
C LEU A 306 24.47 -12.68 -16.26
N ARG A 307 24.62 -12.75 -17.59
CA ARG A 307 25.73 -13.50 -18.22
C ARG A 307 27.10 -12.94 -17.82
N ALA A 308 27.26 -11.62 -17.87
CA ALA A 308 28.49 -10.96 -17.44
C ALA A 308 28.79 -11.21 -15.95
N ALA A 309 27.77 -11.25 -15.09
CA ALA A 309 27.91 -11.61 -13.69
C ALA A 309 28.46 -13.04 -13.50
N LEU A 310 27.94 -13.99 -14.28
CA LEU A 310 28.39 -15.39 -14.28
C LEU A 310 29.84 -15.53 -14.81
N GLU A 311 30.16 -14.88 -15.92
CA GLU A 311 31.51 -14.87 -16.51
C GLU A 311 32.57 -14.28 -15.56
N ARG A 312 32.17 -13.29 -14.74
CA ARG A 312 33.00 -12.67 -13.70
C ARG A 312 33.06 -13.47 -12.40
N GLY A 313 32.31 -14.57 -12.28
CA GLY A 313 32.23 -15.39 -11.06
C GLY A 313 31.49 -14.69 -9.90
N LEU A 314 30.68 -13.68 -10.18
CA LEU A 314 29.86 -12.97 -9.19
C LEU A 314 28.63 -13.78 -8.79
N ILE A 315 28.17 -14.67 -9.66
CA ILE A 315 27.17 -15.72 -9.42
C ILE A 315 27.69 -17.03 -10.00
N ASP A 316 27.07 -18.15 -9.64
CA ASP A 316 27.33 -19.45 -10.25
C ASP A 316 26.06 -20.07 -10.87
N GLU A 317 26.19 -21.23 -11.53
CA GLU A 317 25.05 -21.93 -12.11
C GLU A 317 24.02 -22.37 -11.06
N ALA A 318 24.43 -22.59 -9.81
CA ALA A 318 23.51 -23.00 -8.74
C ALA A 318 22.60 -21.83 -8.29
N ASP A 319 23.10 -20.60 -8.33
CA ASP A 319 22.28 -19.40 -8.12
C ASP A 319 21.18 -19.27 -9.19
N VAL A 320 21.54 -19.47 -10.46
CA VAL A 320 20.58 -19.46 -11.59
C VAL A 320 19.57 -20.60 -11.46
N ASP A 321 20.05 -21.83 -11.22
CA ASP A 321 19.22 -23.01 -11.10
C ASP A 321 18.21 -22.92 -9.96
N ARG A 322 18.59 -22.26 -8.85
CA ARG A 322 17.71 -22.02 -7.70
C ARG A 322 16.52 -21.12 -8.08
N ALA A 323 16.76 -20.01 -8.78
CA ALA A 323 15.71 -19.12 -9.25
C ALA A 323 14.80 -19.77 -10.32
N VAL A 324 15.39 -20.44 -11.31
CA VAL A 324 14.63 -21.14 -12.37
C VAL A 324 13.76 -22.25 -11.79
N ARG A 325 14.26 -22.99 -10.79
CA ARG A 325 13.47 -24.02 -10.09
C ARG A 325 12.22 -23.46 -9.44
N ARG A 326 12.29 -22.28 -8.84
CA ARG A 326 11.14 -21.60 -8.19
C ARG A 326 10.11 -21.16 -9.23
N GLN A 327 10.57 -20.59 -10.33
CA GLN A 327 9.69 -20.25 -11.46
C GLN A 327 9.00 -21.50 -12.04
N LEU A 328 9.75 -22.58 -12.29
CA LEU A 328 9.20 -23.83 -12.79
C LEU A 328 8.17 -24.41 -11.82
N ALA A 329 8.45 -24.42 -10.52
CA ALA A 329 7.51 -24.87 -9.50
C ALA A 329 6.17 -24.12 -9.56
N LEU A 330 6.22 -22.79 -9.76
CA LEU A 330 5.02 -21.98 -9.96
C LEU A 330 4.27 -22.38 -11.24
N ARG A 331 4.98 -22.53 -12.36
CA ARG A 331 4.40 -22.89 -13.66
C ARG A 331 3.72 -24.27 -13.66
N PHE A 332 4.27 -25.25 -12.95
CA PHE A 332 3.61 -26.55 -12.71
C PHE A 332 2.30 -26.38 -11.93
N ARG A 333 2.30 -25.53 -10.90
CA ARG A 333 1.07 -25.24 -10.12
C ARG A 333 0.06 -24.41 -10.92
N LEU A 334 0.48 -23.64 -11.91
CA LEU A 334 -0.43 -22.90 -12.79
C LEU A 334 -1.05 -23.76 -13.91
N GLY A 335 -0.64 -25.03 -14.03
CA GLY A 335 -1.26 -26.00 -14.94
C GLY A 335 -0.61 -26.12 -16.32
N GLU A 336 0.45 -25.35 -16.62
CA GLU A 336 1.06 -25.31 -17.96
C GLU A 336 1.47 -26.69 -18.47
N PHE A 337 2.01 -27.53 -17.59
CA PHE A 337 2.56 -28.84 -17.96
C PHE A 337 1.53 -29.98 -17.87
N ASP A 338 0.32 -29.70 -17.38
CA ASP A 338 -0.76 -30.68 -17.19
C ASP A 338 -2.14 -30.08 -17.56
N PRO A 339 -2.31 -29.49 -18.76
CA PRO A 339 -3.51 -28.72 -19.09
C PRO A 339 -4.79 -29.56 -19.03
N ASP A 340 -4.73 -30.85 -19.40
CA ASP A 340 -5.88 -31.78 -19.33
C ASP A 340 -6.34 -32.07 -17.88
N LEU A 341 -5.53 -31.71 -16.88
CA LEU A 341 -5.85 -31.89 -15.46
C LEU A 341 -6.19 -30.55 -14.77
N ASP A 342 -5.89 -29.42 -15.41
CA ASP A 342 -6.16 -28.09 -14.84
C ASP A 342 -7.67 -27.78 -14.92
N PRO A 343 -8.37 -27.69 -13.76
CA PRO A 343 -9.82 -27.50 -13.72
C PRO A 343 -10.27 -26.11 -14.19
N TYR A 344 -9.34 -25.19 -14.45
CA TYR A 344 -9.63 -23.80 -14.80
C TYR A 344 -9.51 -23.51 -16.29
N THR A 345 -9.10 -24.50 -17.10
CA THR A 345 -8.88 -24.36 -18.55
C THR A 345 -10.14 -24.07 -19.36
N ASP A 346 -11.31 -24.45 -18.84
CA ASP A 346 -12.60 -24.26 -19.51
C ASP A 346 -13.26 -22.91 -19.24
N ILE A 347 -12.73 -22.09 -18.32
CA ILE A 347 -13.31 -20.78 -18.00
C ILE A 347 -13.37 -19.90 -19.26
N GLY A 348 -14.57 -19.46 -19.63
CA GLY A 348 -14.85 -18.67 -20.82
C GLY A 348 -15.01 -17.17 -20.53
N PRO A 349 -15.08 -16.32 -21.56
CA PRO A 349 -15.21 -14.87 -21.41
C PRO A 349 -16.54 -14.42 -20.79
N GLU A 350 -17.55 -15.27 -20.71
CA GLU A 350 -18.87 -14.99 -20.11
C GLU A 350 -18.83 -14.69 -18.61
N VAL A 351 -17.73 -15.02 -17.93
CA VAL A 351 -17.54 -14.71 -16.50
C VAL A 351 -17.08 -13.27 -16.27
N ILE A 352 -16.60 -12.58 -17.31
CA ILE A 352 -16.12 -11.20 -17.21
C ILE A 352 -17.33 -10.27 -17.06
N ASP A 353 -17.39 -9.52 -15.96
CA ASP A 353 -18.51 -8.62 -15.65
C ASP A 353 -19.87 -9.34 -15.70
N CYS A 354 -19.90 -10.57 -15.19
CA CYS A 354 -21.12 -11.36 -15.07
C CYS A 354 -22.04 -10.80 -13.96
N ALA A 355 -23.31 -11.21 -13.95
CA ALA A 355 -24.30 -10.69 -13.00
C ALA A 355 -23.89 -10.92 -11.54
N GLU A 356 -23.26 -12.05 -11.24
CA GLU A 356 -22.75 -12.41 -9.92
C GLU A 356 -21.62 -11.49 -9.48
N HIS A 357 -20.69 -11.14 -10.38
CA HIS A 357 -19.59 -10.22 -10.09
C HIS A 357 -20.09 -8.78 -9.93
N ARG A 358 -21.07 -8.34 -10.73
CA ARG A 358 -21.74 -7.04 -10.55
C ARG A 358 -22.45 -6.93 -9.20
N ALA A 359 -23.16 -7.98 -8.80
CA ALA A 359 -23.81 -8.02 -7.49
C ALA A 359 -22.78 -7.99 -6.34
N LEU A 360 -21.62 -8.62 -6.53
CA LEU A 360 -20.51 -8.57 -5.58
C LEU A 360 -19.85 -7.18 -5.54
N ALA A 361 -19.67 -6.52 -6.68
CA ALA A 361 -19.18 -5.14 -6.77
C ALA A 361 -20.13 -4.18 -6.03
N LEU A 362 -21.44 -4.32 -6.21
CA LEU A 362 -22.44 -3.53 -5.48
C LEU A 362 -22.36 -3.79 -3.97
N ARG A 363 -22.30 -5.07 -3.57
CA ARG A 363 -22.22 -5.44 -2.15
C ARG A 363 -20.96 -4.88 -1.50
N SER A 364 -19.80 -5.08 -2.12
CA SER A 364 -18.52 -4.60 -1.60
C SER A 364 -18.47 -3.07 -1.52
N ALA A 365 -18.96 -2.36 -2.53
CA ALA A 365 -19.06 -0.90 -2.50
C ALA A 365 -20.05 -0.42 -1.42
N THR A 366 -21.17 -1.11 -1.22
CA THR A 366 -22.16 -0.72 -0.19
C THR A 366 -21.62 -0.94 1.21
N GLU A 367 -20.96 -2.08 1.44
CA GLU A 367 -20.40 -2.44 2.75
C GLU A 367 -19.12 -1.67 3.11
N SER A 368 -18.51 -0.96 2.16
CA SER A 368 -17.34 -0.08 2.40
C SER A 368 -17.72 1.37 2.74
N VAL A 369 -18.96 1.81 2.50
CA VAL A 369 -19.40 3.17 2.85
C VAL A 369 -19.40 3.34 4.37
N VAL A 370 -18.70 4.39 4.84
CA VAL A 370 -18.56 4.72 6.26
C VAL A 370 -19.37 5.97 6.57
N LEU A 371 -20.32 5.86 7.50
CA LEU A 371 -20.99 7.03 8.07
C LEU A 371 -20.11 7.60 9.18
N LEU A 372 -19.44 8.73 8.92
CA LEU A 372 -18.51 9.36 9.87
C LEU A 372 -19.26 10.18 10.93
N ARG A 373 -20.32 10.87 10.50
CA ARG A 373 -21.14 11.71 11.37
C ARG A 373 -22.60 11.69 10.92
N ASN A 374 -23.51 11.69 11.89
CA ASN A 374 -24.93 11.91 11.63
C ASN A 374 -25.65 12.52 12.85
N LYS A 375 -26.29 13.68 12.64
CA LYS A 375 -27.13 14.40 13.60
C LYS A 375 -28.62 14.37 13.20
N GLY A 376 -29.05 13.27 12.59
CA GLY A 376 -30.45 12.99 12.27
C GLY A 376 -30.90 13.38 10.86
N LEU A 377 -29.98 13.77 9.96
CA LEU A 377 -30.32 14.01 8.55
C LEU A 377 -30.49 12.69 7.78
N LEU A 378 -29.60 11.72 8.02
CA LEU A 378 -29.63 10.43 7.34
C LEU A 378 -30.31 9.35 8.20
N PRO A 379 -31.01 8.37 7.59
CA PRO A 379 -31.26 8.23 6.16
C PRO A 379 -32.32 9.21 5.63
N LEU A 380 -32.21 9.58 4.36
CA LEU A 380 -33.19 10.39 3.63
C LEU A 380 -34.43 9.55 3.33
N ASP A 381 -35.62 10.10 3.58
CA ASP A 381 -36.89 9.42 3.31
C ASP A 381 -37.33 9.59 1.85
N ALA A 382 -37.02 8.59 1.02
CA ALA A 382 -37.43 8.55 -0.38
C ALA A 382 -38.95 8.68 -0.59
N THR A 383 -39.77 8.26 0.38
CA THR A 383 -41.23 8.24 0.26
C THR A 383 -41.88 9.62 0.35
N THR A 384 -41.14 10.60 0.86
CA THR A 384 -41.56 12.01 0.87
C THR A 384 -41.40 12.70 -0.49
N ALA A 385 -40.89 11.96 -1.50
CA ALA A 385 -40.56 12.46 -2.83
C ALA A 385 -39.67 13.72 -2.79
N PRO A 386 -38.53 13.68 -2.06
CA PRO A 386 -37.70 14.86 -1.87
C PRO A 386 -37.09 15.31 -3.19
N ARG A 387 -36.88 16.62 -3.31
CA ARG A 387 -35.97 17.21 -4.30
C ARG A 387 -34.58 17.26 -3.68
N VAL A 388 -33.63 16.55 -4.26
CA VAL A 388 -32.24 16.47 -3.77
C VAL A 388 -31.30 17.16 -4.74
N ALA A 389 -30.50 18.10 -4.25
CA ALA A 389 -29.40 18.67 -5.03
C ALA A 389 -28.14 17.83 -4.82
N VAL A 390 -27.54 17.30 -5.88
CA VAL A 390 -26.26 16.57 -5.83
C VAL A 390 -25.19 17.47 -6.44
N ILE A 391 -24.27 17.95 -5.59
CA ILE A 391 -23.39 19.07 -5.91
C ILE A 391 -21.92 18.69 -5.79
N GLY A 392 -21.08 19.19 -6.68
CA GLY A 392 -19.62 19.07 -6.58
C GLY A 392 -18.98 18.27 -7.73
N PRO A 393 -17.64 18.31 -7.84
CA PRO A 393 -16.91 17.75 -8.98
C PRO A 393 -17.12 16.24 -9.18
N LEU A 394 -17.52 15.54 -8.12
CA LEU A 394 -17.74 14.10 -8.11
C LEU A 394 -19.23 13.70 -8.07
N ALA A 395 -20.15 14.67 -8.16
CA ALA A 395 -21.59 14.44 -8.13
C ALA A 395 -22.07 13.52 -9.26
N ASP A 396 -21.52 13.73 -10.46
CA ASP A 396 -21.86 13.02 -11.70
C ASP A 396 -20.62 12.46 -12.38
N THR A 397 -19.69 11.91 -11.58
CA THR A 397 -18.43 11.35 -12.08
C THR A 397 -18.03 10.11 -11.29
N VAL A 398 -17.55 9.10 -12.00
CA VAL A 398 -16.89 7.91 -11.45
C VAL A 398 -15.51 7.85 -12.08
N CYS A 399 -14.47 7.77 -11.27
CA CYS A 399 -13.08 7.77 -11.73
C CYS A 399 -12.55 6.35 -11.94
N GLU A 400 -11.56 6.22 -12.83
CA GLU A 400 -10.67 5.05 -12.89
C GLU A 400 -9.33 5.42 -12.25
N ASP A 401 -8.63 4.44 -11.70
CA ASP A 401 -7.24 4.54 -11.23
C ASP A 401 -6.29 3.70 -12.11
N TRP A 402 -4.98 3.75 -11.84
CA TRP A 402 -3.98 3.02 -12.65
C TRP A 402 -4.10 1.51 -12.56
N TYR A 403 -4.54 0.97 -11.42
CA TYR A 403 -4.60 -0.46 -11.17
C TYR A 403 -6.02 -1.02 -11.33
N SER A 404 -6.80 -0.38 -12.21
CA SER A 404 -8.15 -0.78 -12.59
C SER A 404 -8.22 -1.28 -14.04
N GLY A 405 -9.18 -2.19 -14.30
CA GLY A 405 -9.63 -2.49 -15.66
C GLY A 405 -10.38 -1.30 -16.28
N THR A 406 -10.87 -1.46 -17.51
CA THR A 406 -11.85 -0.51 -18.06
C THR A 406 -13.21 -0.79 -17.45
N LEU A 407 -13.87 0.23 -16.91
CA LEU A 407 -15.20 0.09 -16.34
C LEU A 407 -16.21 -0.37 -17.41
N PRO A 408 -17.00 -1.42 -17.19
CA PRO A 408 -18.00 -1.90 -18.14
C PRO A 408 -19.18 -0.93 -18.26
N TYR A 409 -19.47 -0.20 -17.18
CA TYR A 409 -20.43 0.87 -17.07
C TYR A 409 -20.08 1.73 -15.85
N ARG A 410 -20.74 2.88 -15.70
CA ARG A 410 -20.52 3.81 -14.58
C ARG A 410 -21.87 4.19 -13.99
N VAL A 411 -21.99 4.14 -12.67
CA VAL A 411 -23.15 4.67 -11.94
C VAL A 411 -22.66 5.76 -10.99
N THR A 412 -22.99 7.01 -11.31
CA THR A 412 -22.62 8.17 -10.50
C THR A 412 -23.50 8.29 -9.26
N VAL A 413 -23.09 9.09 -8.26
CA VAL A 413 -23.92 9.35 -7.07
C VAL A 413 -25.27 9.96 -7.48
N ALA A 414 -25.26 10.88 -8.43
CA ALA A 414 -26.48 11.43 -9.01
C ALA A 414 -27.36 10.36 -9.67
N ASP A 415 -26.79 9.44 -10.45
CA ASP A 415 -27.54 8.35 -11.08
C ASP A 415 -28.18 7.40 -10.06
N GLY A 416 -27.43 7.03 -9.00
CA GLY A 416 -27.94 6.18 -7.94
C GLY A 416 -29.13 6.80 -7.22
N LEU A 417 -29.03 8.08 -6.84
CA LEU A 417 -30.13 8.81 -6.20
C LEU A 417 -31.32 9.00 -7.16
N LYS A 418 -31.08 9.34 -8.43
CA LYS A 418 -32.14 9.47 -9.46
C LYS A 418 -32.92 8.17 -9.60
N ALA A 419 -32.22 7.05 -9.67
CA ALA A 419 -32.83 5.74 -9.88
C ALA A 419 -33.83 5.38 -8.76
N VAL A 420 -33.49 5.65 -7.50
CA VAL A 420 -34.36 5.33 -6.36
C VAL A 420 -35.42 6.40 -6.15
N LEU A 421 -35.05 7.68 -6.09
CA LEU A 421 -35.99 8.78 -5.82
C LEU A 421 -37.04 8.93 -6.93
N GLY A 422 -36.66 8.71 -8.19
CA GLY A 422 -37.56 8.80 -9.33
C GLY A 422 -38.72 7.79 -9.26
N VAL A 423 -38.52 6.61 -8.65
CA VAL A 423 -39.59 5.63 -8.41
C VAL A 423 -40.67 6.19 -7.49
N HIS A 424 -40.30 7.09 -6.58
CA HIS A 424 -41.20 7.76 -5.64
C HIS A 424 -41.66 9.14 -6.12
N GLY A 425 -41.29 9.56 -7.34
CA GLY A 425 -41.61 10.89 -7.88
C GLY A 425 -40.73 12.03 -7.33
N GLY A 426 -39.63 11.70 -6.63
CA GLY A 426 -38.61 12.67 -6.24
C GLY A 426 -37.77 13.15 -7.42
N GLU A 427 -37.07 14.26 -7.24
CA GLU A 427 -36.27 14.91 -8.29
C GLU A 427 -34.81 15.05 -7.82
N VAL A 428 -33.87 14.85 -8.74
CA VAL A 428 -32.45 15.12 -8.49
C VAL A 428 -31.99 16.25 -9.40
N VAL A 429 -31.47 17.31 -8.79
CA VAL A 429 -30.81 18.43 -9.49
C VAL A 429 -29.31 18.26 -9.34
N VAL A 430 -28.57 18.34 -10.44
CA VAL A 430 -27.11 18.17 -10.43
C VAL A 430 -26.43 19.49 -10.74
N ALA A 431 -25.39 19.85 -9.99
CA ALA A 431 -24.50 20.97 -10.30
C ALA A 431 -23.06 20.60 -9.93
N ASP A 432 -22.14 20.58 -10.87
CA ASP A 432 -20.74 20.19 -10.57
C ASP A 432 -19.97 21.28 -9.82
N GLY A 433 -20.45 22.53 -9.87
CA GLY A 433 -19.82 23.68 -9.20
C GLY A 433 -18.65 24.29 -9.97
N ALA A 434 -18.41 23.83 -11.21
CA ALA A 434 -17.31 24.32 -12.04
C ALA A 434 -17.69 25.60 -12.79
N ASP A 435 -16.80 26.59 -12.81
CA ASP A 435 -16.95 27.74 -13.68
C ASP A 435 -16.82 27.31 -15.15
N ARG A 436 -17.71 27.84 -16.00
CA ARG A 436 -17.55 27.73 -17.45
C ARG A 436 -16.80 28.93 -17.96
N VAL A 437 -15.62 28.73 -18.55
CA VAL A 437 -14.76 29.81 -19.04
C VAL A 437 -14.49 29.70 -20.53
N ALA A 438 -14.41 30.85 -21.20
CA ALA A 438 -13.78 30.99 -22.50
C ALA A 438 -12.36 31.53 -22.32
N LEU A 439 -11.38 30.87 -22.95
CA LEU A 439 -9.99 31.31 -23.01
C LEU A 439 -9.70 31.73 -24.45
N ARG A 440 -9.65 33.04 -24.71
CA ARG A 440 -9.46 33.61 -26.04
C ARG A 440 -8.02 34.06 -26.25
N SER A 441 -7.36 33.56 -27.29
CA SER A 441 -6.00 33.97 -27.66
C SER A 441 -6.00 35.46 -28.03
N ARG A 442 -5.06 36.22 -27.47
CA ARG A 442 -4.81 37.62 -27.87
C ARG A 442 -4.11 37.73 -29.22
N THR A 443 -3.37 36.70 -29.62
CA THR A 443 -2.68 36.65 -30.92
C THR A 443 -3.63 36.35 -32.07
N SER A 444 -4.46 35.30 -31.96
CA SER A 444 -5.34 34.85 -33.05
C SER A 444 -6.81 35.27 -32.91
N GLY A 445 -7.26 35.60 -31.70
CA GLY A 445 -8.68 35.86 -31.39
C GLY A 445 -9.53 34.59 -31.23
N GLU A 446 -8.96 33.41 -31.45
CA GLU A 446 -9.64 32.10 -31.36
C GLU A 446 -9.67 31.56 -29.91
N LEU A 447 -10.62 30.66 -29.64
CA LEU A 447 -10.69 29.99 -28.34
C LEU A 447 -9.67 28.84 -28.25
N LEU A 448 -9.10 28.63 -27.06
CA LEU A 448 -8.33 27.42 -26.75
C LEU A 448 -9.17 26.19 -27.06
N GLY A 449 -8.63 25.24 -27.84
CA GLY A 449 -9.37 24.05 -28.24
C GLY A 449 -10.68 24.31 -29.01
N LYS A 450 -10.92 25.55 -29.46
CA LYS A 450 -12.13 26.01 -30.17
C LYS A 450 -13.43 25.84 -29.37
N THR A 451 -13.37 25.81 -28.04
CA THR A 451 -14.52 25.52 -27.18
C THR A 451 -14.38 26.20 -25.80
N PRO A 452 -15.48 26.55 -25.10
CA PRO A 452 -15.43 26.87 -23.68
C PRO A 452 -15.15 25.62 -22.83
N PHE A 453 -14.62 25.81 -21.62
CA PHE A 453 -14.29 24.73 -20.69
C PHE A 453 -15.00 24.88 -19.36
N ASP A 454 -15.50 23.77 -18.82
CA ASP A 454 -15.82 23.63 -17.39
C ASP A 454 -14.50 23.38 -16.64
N VAL A 455 -14.15 24.26 -15.71
CA VAL A 455 -12.87 24.26 -15.00
C VAL A 455 -13.01 23.66 -13.61
N HIS A 456 -12.33 22.57 -13.35
CA HIS A 456 -12.30 21.93 -12.03
C HIS A 456 -10.94 22.16 -11.37
N ASP A 457 -10.96 22.64 -10.13
CA ASP A 457 -9.76 22.87 -9.31
C ASP A 457 -9.58 21.73 -8.30
N TRP A 458 -8.45 21.04 -8.42
CA TRP A 458 -8.09 19.89 -7.58
C TRP A 458 -7.10 20.25 -6.45
N GLY A 459 -6.90 21.55 -6.20
CA GLY A 459 -5.96 22.07 -5.20
C GLY A 459 -4.69 22.61 -5.87
N ASP A 460 -3.92 23.42 -5.14
CA ASP A 460 -2.61 23.99 -5.53
C ASP A 460 -2.54 24.56 -6.96
N GLY A 461 -3.67 25.08 -7.46
CA GLY A 461 -3.80 25.65 -8.79
C GLY A 461 -3.76 24.64 -9.95
N VAL A 462 -3.87 23.33 -9.65
CA VAL A 462 -3.94 22.27 -10.67
C VAL A 462 -5.37 22.05 -11.10
N LEU A 463 -5.58 22.27 -12.40
CA LEU A 463 -6.90 22.33 -13.01
C LEU A 463 -7.05 21.24 -14.07
N THR A 464 -8.26 20.73 -14.22
CA THR A 464 -8.67 20.04 -15.44
C THR A 464 -9.65 20.91 -16.22
N LEU A 465 -9.52 20.89 -17.55
CA LEU A 465 -10.32 21.69 -18.48
C LEU A 465 -11.16 20.73 -19.32
N ARG A 466 -12.48 20.65 -19.04
CA ARG A 466 -13.39 19.76 -19.77
C ARG A 466 -14.23 20.57 -20.75
N SER A 467 -14.18 20.23 -22.03
CA SER A 467 -14.92 20.97 -23.06
C SER A 467 -16.43 20.95 -22.78
N ALA A 468 -17.05 22.13 -22.86
CA ALA A 468 -18.49 22.29 -22.72
C ALA A 468 -19.28 21.68 -23.90
N GLU A 469 -18.63 21.44 -25.04
CA GLU A 469 -19.27 20.95 -26.26
C GLU A 469 -19.28 19.41 -26.33
N ASN A 470 -18.13 18.78 -26.10
CA ASN A 470 -17.97 17.33 -26.28
C ASN A 470 -17.73 16.56 -24.97
N ARG A 471 -17.63 17.25 -23.83
CA ARG A 471 -17.41 16.69 -22.49
C ARG A 471 -16.07 15.97 -22.28
N ARG A 472 -15.10 16.18 -23.17
CA ARG A 472 -13.75 15.59 -23.09
C ARG A 472 -12.75 16.56 -22.48
N TYR A 473 -11.74 16.00 -21.82
CA TYR A 473 -10.65 16.74 -21.22
C TYR A 473 -9.68 17.26 -22.28
N LEU A 474 -9.24 18.50 -22.11
CA LEU A 474 -8.05 19.04 -22.76
C LEU A 474 -6.85 18.19 -22.33
N SER A 475 -6.02 17.81 -23.30
CA SER A 475 -4.83 17.00 -23.07
C SER A 475 -3.66 17.48 -23.90
N LEU A 476 -2.44 17.31 -23.36
CA LEU A 476 -1.18 17.51 -24.06
C LEU A 476 -0.80 16.26 -24.87
N LYS A 477 -0.61 16.43 -26.18
CA LYS A 477 -0.13 15.37 -27.08
C LYS A 477 1.37 15.25 -27.00
N ARG A 478 1.86 14.04 -26.70
CA ARG A 478 3.30 13.77 -26.57
C ARG A 478 4.04 13.92 -27.89
N ASP A 479 3.43 13.48 -28.99
CA ASP A 479 4.11 13.37 -30.29
C ASP A 479 4.50 14.73 -30.88
N ASP A 480 3.69 15.76 -30.67
CA ASP A 480 3.88 17.08 -31.28
C ASP A 480 3.67 18.27 -30.33
N ALA A 481 3.53 18.00 -29.04
CA ALA A 481 3.25 18.98 -27.98
C ALA A 481 1.95 19.78 -28.19
N SER A 482 1.04 19.35 -29.07
CA SER A 482 -0.23 20.06 -29.30
C SER A 482 -1.25 19.85 -28.18
N LEU A 483 -2.25 20.74 -28.10
CA LEU A 483 -3.38 20.60 -27.18
C LEU A 483 -4.65 20.19 -27.93
N ALA A 484 -5.37 19.19 -27.39
CA ALA A 484 -6.67 18.77 -27.92
C ALA A 484 -7.63 18.31 -26.80
N ALA A 485 -8.90 18.68 -26.92
CA ALA A 485 -9.98 18.26 -26.01
C ALA A 485 -10.64 16.98 -26.52
N ASP A 486 -9.93 15.86 -26.37
CA ASP A 486 -10.30 14.57 -26.98
C ASP A 486 -10.19 13.35 -26.03
N GLN A 487 -9.84 13.56 -24.76
CA GLN A 487 -9.75 12.48 -23.76
C GLN A 487 -11.05 12.34 -22.98
N ASP A 488 -11.59 11.12 -22.93
CA ASP A 488 -12.83 10.84 -22.17
C ASP A 488 -12.57 10.81 -20.64
N GLN A 489 -11.33 10.58 -20.22
CA GLN A 489 -10.94 10.50 -18.82
C GLN A 489 -9.48 10.92 -18.62
N VAL A 490 -9.15 11.34 -17.39
CA VAL A 490 -7.77 11.44 -16.92
C VAL A 490 -7.30 10.02 -16.62
N LYS A 491 -6.51 9.42 -17.52
CA LYS A 491 -5.99 8.04 -17.36
C LYS A 491 -4.76 7.78 -18.24
N SER A 492 -3.64 8.39 -17.87
CA SER A 492 -2.32 8.11 -18.45
C SER A 492 -1.27 7.96 -17.35
N TRP A 493 -0.15 7.31 -17.67
CA TRP A 493 0.99 7.17 -16.76
C TRP A 493 1.63 8.53 -16.44
N ASP A 494 1.88 9.34 -17.47
CA ASP A 494 2.16 10.76 -17.26
C ASP A 494 0.91 11.55 -17.64
N VAL A 495 0.31 12.16 -16.61
CA VAL A 495 -1.00 12.83 -16.66
C VAL A 495 -0.93 14.07 -17.54
N ALA A 496 -1.55 14.01 -18.71
CA ALA A 496 -1.44 15.04 -19.74
C ALA A 496 -2.60 16.06 -19.70
N GLU A 497 -3.57 15.84 -18.83
CA GLU A 497 -4.85 16.56 -18.74
C GLU A 497 -4.85 17.68 -17.69
N THR A 498 -3.71 17.92 -17.03
CA THR A 498 -3.56 18.87 -15.92
C THR A 498 -2.84 20.15 -16.33
N PHE A 499 -3.44 21.29 -15.97
CA PHE A 499 -2.95 22.62 -16.34
C PHE A 499 -3.01 23.59 -15.16
N ARG A 500 -2.22 24.66 -15.24
CA ARG A 500 -2.35 25.85 -14.40
C ARG A 500 -2.74 27.05 -15.26
N LEU A 501 -3.64 27.89 -14.74
CA LEU A 501 -3.93 29.21 -15.31
C LEU A 501 -3.13 30.26 -14.52
N VAL A 502 -1.94 30.59 -15.01
CA VAL A 502 -1.01 31.52 -14.34
C VAL A 502 -1.43 32.96 -14.65
N PRO A 503 -1.69 33.82 -13.64
CA PRO A 503 -2.03 35.21 -13.88
C PRO A 503 -0.93 35.98 -14.64
N ALA A 504 -1.31 36.77 -15.64
CA ALA A 504 -0.41 37.65 -16.40
C ALA A 504 -1.12 38.94 -16.81
N ASP A 505 -0.84 40.03 -16.09
CA ASP A 505 -1.52 41.33 -16.22
C ASP A 505 -3.06 41.20 -16.10
N ASP A 506 -3.80 41.51 -17.17
CA ASP A 506 -5.25 41.37 -17.31
C ASP A 506 -5.66 40.09 -18.09
N SER A 507 -4.74 39.13 -18.20
CA SER A 507 -4.89 37.86 -18.91
C SER A 507 -4.38 36.68 -18.08
N VAL A 508 -4.45 35.46 -18.63
CA VAL A 508 -3.84 34.25 -18.04
C VAL A 508 -2.94 33.55 -19.05
N LEU A 509 -1.96 32.81 -18.55
CA LEU A 509 -1.15 31.87 -19.31
C LEU A 509 -1.62 30.45 -19.01
N VAL A 510 -1.61 29.57 -20.00
CA VAL A 510 -1.90 28.15 -19.82
C VAL A 510 -0.57 27.40 -19.70
N GLN A 511 -0.31 26.81 -18.54
CA GLN A 511 0.89 26.02 -18.27
C GLN A 511 0.51 24.54 -18.13
N SER A 512 1.21 23.64 -18.78
CA SER A 512 1.08 22.20 -18.51
C SER A 512 1.73 21.87 -17.17
N VAL A 513 1.02 21.15 -16.30
CA VAL A 513 1.60 20.65 -15.05
C VAL A 513 2.68 19.61 -15.35
N LEU A 514 2.42 18.73 -16.32
CA LEU A 514 3.34 17.66 -16.73
C LEU A 514 4.72 18.17 -17.17
N THR A 515 4.76 19.21 -18.01
CA THR A 515 6.03 19.67 -18.60
C THR A 515 6.57 20.96 -17.99
N GLY A 516 5.77 21.66 -17.17
CA GLY A 516 6.09 23.01 -16.68
C GLY A 516 6.15 24.08 -17.76
N ARG A 517 5.89 23.74 -19.03
CA ARG A 517 5.94 24.66 -20.18
C ARG A 517 4.59 25.31 -20.44
N TYR A 518 4.62 26.42 -21.17
CA TYR A 518 3.47 27.26 -21.46
C TYR A 518 2.97 27.06 -22.90
N ALA A 519 1.66 27.21 -23.07
CA ALA A 519 1.00 27.18 -24.36
C ALA A 519 1.39 28.40 -25.22
N VAL A 520 1.61 28.15 -26.50
CA VAL A 520 1.84 29.14 -27.56
C VAL A 520 0.88 28.88 -28.72
N VAL A 521 0.58 29.93 -29.48
CA VAL A 521 -0.29 29.86 -30.66
C VAL A 521 0.56 30.10 -31.90
N ASP A 522 0.45 29.21 -32.88
CA ASP A 522 0.99 29.46 -34.21
C ASP A 522 0.16 30.56 -34.90
N PRO A 523 0.78 31.69 -35.31
CA PRO A 523 0.04 32.82 -35.87
C PRO A 523 -0.49 32.55 -37.29
N VAL A 524 -0.05 31.48 -37.96
CA VAL A 524 -0.44 31.15 -39.33
C VAL A 524 -1.67 30.24 -39.37
N ASP A 525 -1.66 29.15 -38.59
CA ASP A 525 -2.74 28.15 -38.61
C ASP A 525 -3.56 28.09 -37.32
N GLY A 526 -3.16 28.84 -36.28
CA GLY A 526 -3.85 28.91 -35.00
C GLY A 526 -3.64 27.67 -34.12
N ARG A 527 -2.73 26.75 -34.48
CA ARG A 527 -2.45 25.55 -33.68
C ARG A 527 -1.85 25.95 -32.32
N VAL A 528 -2.34 25.32 -31.27
CA VAL A 528 -1.84 25.53 -29.90
C VAL A 528 -0.86 24.41 -29.54
N SER A 529 0.35 24.76 -29.13
CA SER A 529 1.35 23.81 -28.61
C SER A 529 1.94 24.27 -27.28
N VAL A 530 2.43 23.34 -26.45
CA VAL A 530 3.00 23.64 -25.13
C VAL A 530 4.53 23.53 -25.20
N THR A 531 5.17 24.60 -25.65
CA THR A 531 6.60 24.62 -25.96
C THR A 531 7.37 25.78 -25.32
N ALA A 532 6.70 26.84 -24.87
CA ALA A 532 7.39 27.98 -24.26
C ALA A 532 7.93 27.62 -22.88
N GLU A 533 9.22 27.87 -22.66
CA GLU A 533 9.88 27.61 -21.36
C GLU A 533 9.74 28.79 -20.39
N ALA A 534 9.50 29.99 -20.90
CA ALA A 534 9.42 31.22 -20.12
C ALA A 534 8.03 31.89 -20.28
N PRO A 535 7.45 32.47 -19.22
CA PRO A 535 6.16 33.15 -19.26
C PRO A 535 6.05 34.25 -20.32
N GLU A 536 7.15 34.95 -20.60
CA GLU A 536 7.17 36.08 -21.54
C GLU A 536 6.94 35.63 -23.00
N ALA A 537 7.28 34.38 -23.31
CA ALA A 537 7.09 33.77 -24.63
C ALA A 537 5.73 33.07 -24.79
N ALA A 538 4.95 32.94 -23.71
CA ALA A 538 3.67 32.25 -23.72
C ALA A 538 2.57 33.06 -24.43
N GLU A 539 1.55 32.36 -24.94
CA GLU A 539 0.31 33.00 -25.38
C GLU A 539 -0.44 33.61 -24.19
N ARG A 540 -0.98 34.81 -24.37
CA ARG A 540 -1.85 35.47 -23.39
C ARG A 540 -3.30 35.17 -23.74
N TRP A 541 -4.04 34.63 -22.78
CA TRP A 541 -5.44 34.26 -22.95
C TRP A 541 -6.34 35.21 -22.17
N GLU A 542 -7.28 35.85 -22.85
CA GLU A 542 -8.38 36.55 -22.19
C GLU A 542 -9.33 35.52 -21.60
N ARG A 543 -9.50 35.58 -20.28
CA ARG A 543 -10.40 34.68 -19.54
C ARG A 543 -11.74 35.38 -19.33
N GLU A 544 -12.78 34.84 -19.95
CA GLU A 544 -14.17 35.26 -19.74
C GLU A 544 -14.93 34.16 -19.00
N VAL A 545 -15.54 34.48 -17.86
CA VAL A 545 -16.42 33.54 -17.14
C VAL A 545 -17.81 33.64 -17.77
N LEU A 546 -18.22 32.58 -18.45
CA LEU A 546 -19.51 32.46 -19.14
C LEU A 546 -20.62 31.97 -18.21
N SER A 547 -20.27 31.13 -17.22
CA SER A 547 -21.18 30.74 -16.14
C SER A 547 -20.44 30.60 -14.82
N ASP A 548 -21.09 31.03 -13.74
CA ASP A 548 -20.64 30.93 -12.35
C ASP A 548 -21.11 29.62 -11.74
N GLY A 549 -20.20 28.65 -11.62
CA GLY A 549 -20.53 27.30 -11.13
C GLY A 549 -20.97 27.31 -9.68
N THR A 550 -20.41 28.20 -8.86
CA THR A 550 -20.82 28.34 -7.45
C THR A 550 -22.25 28.90 -7.37
N GLY A 551 -22.57 29.90 -8.19
CA GLY A 551 -23.93 30.43 -8.30
C GLY A 551 -24.97 29.37 -8.70
N GLU A 552 -24.65 28.52 -9.68
CA GLU A 552 -25.51 27.40 -10.09
C GLU A 552 -25.70 26.37 -8.96
N ALA A 553 -24.64 26.02 -8.25
CA ALA A 553 -24.71 25.12 -7.10
C ALA A 553 -25.59 25.68 -5.97
N LEU A 554 -25.48 26.98 -5.66
CA LEU A 554 -26.33 27.64 -4.68
C LEU A 554 -27.80 27.64 -5.11
N ALA A 555 -28.08 27.90 -6.40
CA ALA A 555 -29.43 27.84 -6.94
C ALA A 555 -30.02 26.42 -6.84
N ALA A 556 -29.22 25.39 -7.16
CA ALA A 556 -29.62 24.00 -7.00
C ALA A 556 -29.97 23.68 -5.53
N ALA A 557 -29.09 24.05 -4.59
CA ALA A 557 -29.29 23.83 -3.16
C ALA A 557 -30.52 24.57 -2.58
N LEU A 558 -30.78 25.79 -3.05
CA LEU A 558 -31.97 26.56 -2.66
C LEU A 558 -33.25 25.93 -3.19
N SER A 559 -33.21 25.34 -4.39
CA SER A 559 -34.37 24.67 -4.99
C SER A 559 -34.71 23.32 -4.37
N ALA A 560 -33.76 22.69 -3.69
CA ALA A 560 -33.87 21.34 -3.13
C ALA A 560 -34.24 21.34 -1.63
N ASP A 561 -34.79 20.22 -1.16
CA ASP A 561 -35.06 19.97 0.26
C ASP A 561 -33.77 19.64 1.02
N VAL A 562 -32.88 18.88 0.37
CA VAL A 562 -31.59 18.42 0.90
C VAL A 562 -30.50 18.62 -0.16
N ALA A 563 -29.30 18.99 0.27
CA ALA A 563 -28.11 19.00 -0.58
C ALA A 563 -27.15 17.86 -0.19
N VAL A 564 -26.74 17.06 -1.17
CA VAL A 564 -25.68 16.06 -1.07
C VAL A 564 -24.46 16.60 -1.82
N VAL A 565 -23.44 17.05 -1.09
CA VAL A 565 -22.23 17.59 -1.69
C VAL A 565 -21.19 16.49 -1.77
N VAL A 566 -20.69 16.18 -2.97
CA VAL A 566 -19.75 15.08 -3.26
C VAL A 566 -18.38 15.66 -3.64
N LEU A 567 -17.43 15.54 -2.71
CA LEU A 567 -16.07 16.10 -2.78
C LEU A 567 -15.00 15.01 -2.62
N GLY A 568 -13.73 15.32 -2.85
CA GLY A 568 -12.62 14.40 -2.64
C GLY A 568 -11.48 14.58 -3.65
N ASN A 569 -10.81 13.48 -4.02
CA ASN A 569 -9.74 13.50 -5.03
C ASN A 569 -10.16 12.86 -6.35
N GLN A 570 -9.48 13.27 -7.42
CA GLN A 570 -9.32 12.46 -8.61
C GLN A 570 -8.11 11.51 -8.35
N PRO A 571 -8.22 10.18 -8.55
CA PRO A 571 -7.17 9.20 -8.18
C PRO A 571 -5.78 9.39 -8.81
N LEU A 572 -5.65 10.22 -9.84
CA LEU A 572 -4.44 10.46 -10.61
C LEU A 572 -3.93 11.90 -10.49
N ILE A 573 -4.48 12.71 -9.58
CA ILE A 573 -4.08 14.11 -9.39
C ILE A 573 -3.82 14.35 -7.91
N HIS A 574 -2.64 14.86 -7.57
CA HIS A 574 -2.26 15.26 -6.20
C HIS A 574 -2.42 14.13 -5.18
N GLY A 575 -1.70 13.03 -5.44
CA GLY A 575 -1.81 11.77 -4.70
C GLY A 575 -2.04 10.63 -5.68
N ARG A 576 -0.98 9.90 -6.00
CA ARG A 576 -0.96 8.67 -6.80
C ARG A 576 0.41 8.01 -6.68
N GLU A 577 0.61 6.84 -7.26
CA GLU A 577 1.97 6.37 -7.51
C GLU A 577 2.76 7.43 -8.29
N THR A 578 4.04 7.65 -7.93
CA THR A 578 4.95 8.74 -8.39
C THR A 578 4.69 10.14 -7.82
N GLU A 579 3.70 10.32 -6.94
CA GLU A 579 3.36 11.66 -6.43
C GLU A 579 2.68 11.57 -5.05
N ASP A 580 3.39 11.96 -3.99
CA ASP A 580 2.80 12.08 -2.66
C ASP A 580 1.96 13.38 -2.52
N ARG A 581 1.06 13.40 -1.54
CA ARG A 581 0.24 14.58 -1.24
C ARG A 581 1.05 15.58 -0.41
N ALA A 582 0.95 16.86 -0.74
CA ALA A 582 1.55 17.93 0.06
C ALA A 582 0.92 18.09 1.47
N GLY A 583 -0.32 17.65 1.65
CA GLY A 583 -1.04 17.74 2.92
C GLY A 583 -2.36 16.97 2.91
N ILE A 584 -3.13 17.13 4.00
CA ILE A 584 -4.39 16.41 4.22
C ILE A 584 -5.64 17.28 4.10
N ALA A 585 -5.51 18.57 3.76
CA ALA A 585 -6.66 19.45 3.59
C ALA A 585 -7.47 19.11 2.32
N LEU A 586 -8.77 19.35 2.35
CA LEU A 586 -9.57 19.38 1.11
C LEU A 586 -9.07 20.52 0.21
N PRO A 587 -9.16 20.38 -1.13
CA PRO A 587 -8.88 21.49 -2.03
C PRO A 587 -9.70 22.74 -1.66
N ALA A 588 -9.04 23.90 -1.60
CA ALA A 588 -9.65 25.13 -1.10
C ALA A 588 -10.92 25.54 -1.87
N ALA A 589 -10.95 25.30 -3.18
CA ALA A 589 -12.13 25.54 -4.02
C ALA A 589 -13.31 24.62 -3.63
N GLN A 590 -13.05 23.34 -3.38
CA GLN A 590 -14.06 22.38 -2.94
C GLN A 590 -14.59 22.71 -1.53
N GLU A 591 -13.71 23.08 -0.60
CA GLU A 591 -14.13 23.52 0.73
C GLU A 591 -14.96 24.80 0.66
N SER A 592 -14.58 25.76 -0.17
CA SER A 592 -15.34 27.00 -0.38
C SER A 592 -16.74 26.73 -0.93
N LEU A 593 -16.86 25.81 -1.91
CA LEU A 593 -18.14 25.37 -2.47
C LEU A 593 -19.03 24.73 -1.38
N LEU A 594 -18.47 23.83 -0.56
CA LEU A 594 -19.19 23.20 0.55
C LEU A 594 -19.75 24.23 1.53
N ARG A 595 -18.91 25.17 1.97
CA ARG A 595 -19.29 26.22 2.91
C ARG A 595 -20.38 27.13 2.34
N ALA A 596 -20.30 27.48 1.05
CA ALA A 596 -21.30 28.27 0.37
C ALA A 596 -22.66 27.55 0.32
N VAL A 597 -22.67 26.28 -0.10
CA VAL A 597 -23.90 25.46 -0.18
C VAL A 597 -24.53 25.27 1.19
N ALA A 598 -23.75 24.88 2.20
CA ALA A 598 -24.24 24.70 3.57
C ALA A 598 -24.73 26.01 4.22
N GLY A 599 -24.27 27.15 3.71
CA GLY A 599 -24.74 28.48 4.11
C GLY A 599 -26.18 28.78 3.69
N VAL A 600 -26.63 28.22 2.55
CA VAL A 600 -27.99 28.42 2.02
C VAL A 600 -28.92 27.23 2.29
N ARG A 601 -28.37 26.03 2.48
CA ARG A 601 -29.09 24.80 2.79
C ARG A 601 -28.51 24.17 4.05
N ARG A 602 -29.24 24.20 5.17
CA ARG A 602 -28.75 23.61 6.44
C ARG A 602 -28.76 22.08 6.42
N ASP A 603 -29.72 21.50 5.70
CA ASP A 603 -29.81 20.06 5.47
C ASP A 603 -28.85 19.64 4.35
N THR A 604 -27.55 19.74 4.65
CA THR A 604 -26.47 19.36 3.75
C THR A 604 -25.73 18.13 4.30
N ALA A 605 -25.65 17.08 3.50
CA ALA A 605 -24.76 15.94 3.74
C ALA A 605 -23.50 16.08 2.88
N LEU A 606 -22.33 15.90 3.49
CA LEU A 606 -21.07 15.76 2.75
C LEU A 606 -20.81 14.28 2.48
N VAL A 607 -20.59 13.92 1.22
CA VAL A 607 -20.01 12.64 0.80
C VAL A 607 -18.59 12.91 0.34
N VAL A 608 -17.61 12.35 1.04
CA VAL A 608 -16.21 12.39 0.63
C VAL A 608 -15.91 11.11 -0.12
N MET A 609 -15.72 11.21 -1.44
CA MET A 609 -15.28 10.12 -2.30
C MET A 609 -13.77 10.24 -2.49
N SER A 610 -13.01 9.47 -1.73
CA SER A 610 -11.55 9.62 -1.71
C SER A 610 -10.75 8.37 -1.41
N SER A 611 -9.55 8.35 -1.98
CA SER A 611 -8.46 7.41 -1.71
C SER A 611 -7.81 7.62 -0.34
N TYR A 612 -7.96 8.82 0.23
CA TYR A 612 -7.16 9.28 1.37
C TYR A 612 -8.00 9.91 2.49
N PRO A 613 -7.47 9.96 3.73
CA PRO A 613 -8.01 10.79 4.79
C PRO A 613 -7.90 12.28 4.45
N TYR A 614 -8.94 13.04 4.81
CA TYR A 614 -8.95 14.49 4.74
C TYR A 614 -9.19 15.09 6.13
N ALA A 615 -8.54 16.21 6.42
CA ALA A 615 -8.90 17.06 7.55
C ALA A 615 -10.26 17.70 7.26
N LEU A 616 -11.28 17.30 8.02
CA LEU A 616 -12.68 17.69 7.82
C LEU A 616 -13.26 18.46 9.01
N ASP A 617 -12.42 19.14 9.79
CA ASP A 617 -12.80 19.78 11.07
C ASP A 617 -14.02 20.69 10.92
N TRP A 618 -14.04 21.55 9.89
CA TRP A 618 -15.18 22.43 9.62
C TRP A 618 -16.46 21.65 9.31
N ALA A 619 -16.37 20.61 8.49
CA ALA A 619 -17.51 19.79 8.09
C ALA A 619 -18.06 18.99 9.27
N ASP A 620 -17.20 18.41 10.12
CA ASP A 620 -17.64 17.77 11.36
C ASP A 620 -18.39 18.77 12.23
N GLU A 621 -17.83 19.95 12.50
CA GLU A 621 -18.48 20.90 13.39
C GLU A 621 -19.87 21.37 12.86
N HIS A 622 -19.95 21.69 11.57
CA HIS A 622 -21.08 22.45 11.01
C HIS A 622 -22.15 21.62 10.29
N LEU A 623 -21.82 20.43 9.79
CA LEU A 623 -22.76 19.65 8.98
C LEU A 623 -23.54 18.63 9.83
N PRO A 624 -24.80 18.36 9.45
CA PRO A 624 -25.59 17.31 10.08
C PRO A 624 -25.13 15.90 9.67
N ALA A 625 -24.51 15.71 8.50
CA ALA A 625 -24.03 14.39 8.09
C ALA A 625 -22.73 14.46 7.27
N VAL A 626 -21.83 13.51 7.55
CA VAL A 626 -20.58 13.30 6.81
C VAL A 626 -20.44 11.79 6.54
N VAL A 627 -20.25 11.45 5.28
CA VAL A 627 -20.10 10.08 4.78
C VAL A 627 -18.78 10.00 4.02
N TRP A 628 -18.05 8.90 4.18
CA TRP A 628 -16.90 8.59 3.34
C TRP A 628 -17.15 7.32 2.53
N THR A 629 -16.68 7.33 1.30
CA THR A 629 -16.50 6.15 0.45
C THR A 629 -15.14 6.24 -0.21
N SER A 630 -14.47 5.11 -0.42
CA SER A 630 -13.38 5.04 -1.39
C SER A 630 -13.92 5.27 -2.80
N HIS A 631 -13.03 5.32 -3.79
CA HIS A 631 -13.47 5.05 -5.17
C HIS A 631 -13.95 3.59 -5.22
N GLY A 632 -15.27 3.42 -5.36
CA GLY A 632 -15.99 2.15 -5.13
C GLY A 632 -16.16 1.29 -6.38
N GLY A 633 -15.51 1.65 -7.49
CA GLY A 633 -15.68 0.99 -8.78
C GLY A 633 -17.03 1.27 -9.45
N GLN A 634 -17.49 0.34 -10.29
CA GLN A 634 -18.62 0.54 -11.21
C GLN A 634 -19.98 0.75 -10.54
N GLU A 635 -20.10 0.40 -9.25
CA GLU A 635 -21.35 0.45 -8.47
C GLU A 635 -21.39 1.57 -7.42
N THR A 636 -20.38 2.45 -7.39
CA THR A 636 -20.23 3.51 -6.38
C THR A 636 -21.52 4.29 -6.13
N GLY A 637 -22.18 4.75 -7.20
CA GLY A 637 -23.41 5.54 -7.09
C GLY A 637 -24.58 4.80 -6.45
N ARG A 638 -24.78 3.52 -6.80
CA ARG A 638 -25.85 2.69 -6.20
C ARG A 638 -25.57 2.42 -4.73
N ALA A 639 -24.32 2.12 -4.40
CA ALA A 639 -23.88 1.88 -3.02
C ALA A 639 -24.11 3.10 -2.11
N VAL A 640 -23.65 4.28 -2.55
CA VAL A 640 -23.83 5.53 -1.81
C VAL A 640 -25.32 5.86 -1.68
N ALA A 641 -26.10 5.75 -2.76
CA ALA A 641 -27.54 6.00 -2.70
C ALA A 641 -28.27 5.05 -1.73
N ALA A 642 -27.95 3.76 -1.74
CA ALA A 642 -28.54 2.77 -0.85
C ALA A 642 -28.30 3.12 0.63
N VAL A 643 -27.11 3.62 0.97
CA VAL A 643 -26.80 4.07 2.34
C VAL A 643 -27.49 5.40 2.66
N LEU A 644 -27.40 6.41 1.78
CA LEU A 644 -28.01 7.72 2.02
C LEU A 644 -29.54 7.63 2.21
N LEU A 645 -30.21 6.73 1.50
CA LEU A 645 -31.66 6.51 1.57
C LEU A 645 -32.05 5.45 2.61
N GLY A 646 -31.07 4.81 3.26
CA GLY A 646 -31.29 3.80 4.28
C GLY A 646 -31.88 2.49 3.76
N GLU A 647 -31.75 2.19 2.47
CA GLU A 647 -31.98 0.85 1.93
C GLU A 647 -30.93 -0.14 2.45
N ALA A 648 -29.71 0.35 2.68
CA ALA A 648 -28.63 -0.35 3.35
C ALA A 648 -28.22 0.36 4.66
N ASP A 649 -27.73 -0.41 5.62
CA ASP A 649 -27.05 0.12 6.81
C ASP A 649 -25.62 0.51 6.44
N PRO A 650 -25.09 1.66 6.90
CA PRO A 650 -23.67 1.98 6.77
C PRO A 650 -22.84 0.97 7.59
N ALA A 651 -22.22 0.03 6.88
CA ALA A 651 -21.53 -1.10 7.49
C ALA A 651 -20.00 -0.93 7.53
N GLY A 652 -19.46 0.09 6.86
CA GLY A 652 -18.02 0.34 6.83
C GLY A 652 -17.49 0.91 8.15
N ARG A 653 -16.19 0.68 8.41
CA ARG A 653 -15.42 1.27 9.51
C ARG A 653 -14.06 1.74 8.99
N LEU A 654 -13.56 2.88 9.47
CA LEU A 654 -12.30 3.46 9.00
C LEU A 654 -11.12 2.50 9.19
N PRO A 655 -10.35 2.19 8.14
CA PRO A 655 -9.15 1.34 8.25
C PRO A 655 -7.89 2.12 8.61
N GLN A 656 -7.98 3.44 8.76
CA GLN A 656 -6.87 4.34 9.07
C GLN A 656 -7.39 5.55 9.84
N THR A 657 -6.51 6.19 10.60
CA THR A 657 -6.81 7.36 11.41
C THR A 657 -7.00 8.59 10.53
N TRP A 658 -8.06 9.35 10.77
CA TRP A 658 -8.28 10.66 10.16
C TRP A 658 -7.87 11.74 11.14
N TYR A 659 -6.74 12.38 10.85
CA TYR A 659 -6.12 13.42 11.66
C TYR A 659 -6.85 14.77 11.54
N ARG A 660 -6.65 15.63 12.53
CA ARG A 660 -7.16 17.01 12.49
C ARG A 660 -6.28 17.88 11.59
N GLY A 661 -6.85 18.96 11.05
CA GLY A 661 -6.10 19.89 10.20
C GLY A 661 -4.98 20.64 10.92
N ASP A 662 -5.05 20.76 12.26
CA ASP A 662 -4.04 21.38 13.11
C ASP A 662 -3.09 20.37 13.78
N ASP A 663 -3.21 19.07 13.47
CA ASP A 663 -2.25 18.06 13.92
C ASP A 663 -0.90 18.27 13.20
N GLU A 664 0.18 18.42 13.98
CA GLU A 664 1.54 18.42 13.46
C GLU A 664 1.95 16.98 13.10
N LEU A 665 1.72 16.61 11.84
CA LEU A 665 2.11 15.30 11.33
C LEU A 665 3.65 15.19 11.25
N PRO A 666 4.25 14.07 11.68
CA PRO A 666 5.69 13.84 11.52
C PRO A 666 6.16 13.95 10.07
N HIS A 667 7.47 14.06 9.87
CA HIS A 667 8.03 14.07 8.52
C HIS A 667 7.69 12.77 7.76
N PRO A 668 7.37 12.79 6.45
CA PRO A 668 6.98 11.58 5.71
C PRO A 668 8.00 10.44 5.74
N LEU A 669 9.29 10.76 5.82
CA LEU A 669 10.37 9.77 5.93
C LEU A 669 10.69 9.33 7.38
N ASP A 670 9.91 9.77 8.38
CA ASP A 670 10.04 9.25 9.74
C ASP A 670 9.26 7.93 9.88
N TYR A 671 9.96 6.82 9.66
CA TYR A 671 9.39 5.47 9.71
C TYR A 671 9.37 4.85 11.10
N ASP A 672 9.97 5.48 12.13
CA ASP A 672 9.81 5.00 13.50
C ASP A 672 8.45 5.42 14.06
N VAL A 673 7.43 4.61 13.78
CA VAL A 673 6.05 4.86 14.22
C VAL A 673 5.91 5.06 15.72
N ILE A 674 6.84 4.52 16.52
CA ILE A 674 6.81 4.59 17.98
C ILE A 674 7.33 5.96 18.45
N LYS A 675 8.48 6.40 17.90
CA LYS A 675 9.08 7.69 18.26
C LYS A 675 8.30 8.84 17.65
N ALA A 676 7.98 8.74 16.37
CA ALA A 676 7.25 9.75 15.60
C ALA A 676 5.81 9.93 16.11
N GLY A 677 5.22 8.89 16.71
CA GLY A 677 3.83 8.94 17.16
C GLY A 677 2.84 8.75 16.01
N TRP A 678 3.11 7.83 15.09
CA TRP A 678 2.22 7.53 13.98
C TRP A 678 1.11 6.56 14.38
N THR A 679 0.01 6.59 13.60
CA THR A 679 -1.16 5.68 13.69
C THR A 679 -1.92 5.75 15.02
N TYR A 680 -3.06 5.08 15.11
CA TYR A 680 -3.78 4.96 16.38
C TYR A 680 -2.93 4.33 17.52
N GLN A 681 -1.88 3.58 17.19
CA GLN A 681 -1.03 2.91 18.18
C GLN A 681 -0.18 3.92 18.98
N TYR A 682 0.28 5.01 18.37
CA TYR A 682 1.23 5.94 19.00
C TYR A 682 0.89 7.42 18.83
N HIS A 683 -0.15 7.77 18.05
CA HIS A 683 -0.62 9.16 17.93
C HIS A 683 -0.99 9.72 19.29
N ARG A 684 -0.49 10.92 19.59
CA ARG A 684 -0.60 11.54 20.93
C ARG A 684 -1.78 12.50 21.02
N ALA A 685 -2.18 13.10 19.90
CA ALA A 685 -3.35 13.97 19.85
C ALA A 685 -4.64 13.15 19.63
N ALA A 686 -5.77 13.79 19.89
CA ALA A 686 -7.08 13.19 19.63
C ALA A 686 -7.41 13.31 18.14
N PRO A 687 -7.60 12.20 17.41
CA PRO A 687 -7.92 12.26 15.99
C PRO A 687 -9.29 12.90 15.73
N LEU A 688 -9.53 13.32 14.48
CA LEU A 688 -10.85 13.77 14.05
C LEU A 688 -11.83 12.58 13.99
N TYR A 689 -11.42 11.51 13.31
CA TYR A 689 -12.09 10.22 13.34
C TYR A 689 -11.06 9.11 13.57
N PRO A 690 -11.20 8.30 14.63
CA PRO A 690 -10.19 7.29 14.96
C PRO A 690 -10.26 6.06 14.05
N PHE A 691 -9.16 5.29 14.02
CA PHE A 691 -9.15 3.94 13.45
C PHE A 691 -10.34 3.10 13.98
N GLY A 692 -11.01 2.39 13.09
CA GLY A 692 -12.20 1.59 13.39
C GLY A 692 -13.50 2.38 13.50
N HIS A 693 -13.51 3.72 13.35
CA HIS A 693 -14.73 4.53 13.47
C HIS A 693 -15.72 4.33 12.31
N GLY A 694 -17.00 4.32 12.62
CA GLY A 694 -18.10 4.34 11.66
C GLY A 694 -19.43 4.07 12.33
N LEU A 695 -20.46 4.82 11.95
CA LEU A 695 -21.78 4.77 12.56
C LEU A 695 -22.69 3.77 11.83
N SER A 696 -23.71 3.27 12.53
CA SER A 696 -24.83 2.49 12.00
C SER A 696 -26.13 3.31 12.15
N TYR A 697 -27.17 2.97 11.38
CA TYR A 697 -28.52 3.50 11.59
C TYR A 697 -29.26 2.82 12.75
N THR A 698 -28.65 1.82 13.39
CA THR A 698 -29.15 1.19 14.62
C THR A 698 -28.14 1.29 15.75
N GLY A 699 -28.58 1.01 16.98
CA GLY A 699 -27.73 1.05 18.17
C GLY A 699 -27.34 -0.35 18.64
N PHE A 700 -26.07 -0.55 18.98
CA PHE A 700 -25.56 -1.81 19.53
C PHE A 700 -25.13 -1.68 20.99
N ALA A 701 -25.54 -2.64 21.82
CA ALA A 701 -25.08 -2.76 23.19
C ALA A 701 -24.08 -3.92 23.32
N HIS A 702 -22.92 -3.62 23.90
CA HIS A 702 -21.89 -4.61 24.26
C HIS A 702 -22.01 -4.90 25.75
N ARG A 703 -22.02 -6.18 26.13
CA ARG A 703 -22.20 -6.63 27.52
C ARG A 703 -21.38 -7.89 27.78
N ASP A 704 -21.25 -8.25 29.06
CA ASP A 704 -20.75 -9.56 29.49
C ASP A 704 -19.36 -9.91 28.89
N LEU A 705 -18.40 -8.99 28.98
CA LEU A 705 -17.00 -9.30 28.66
C LEU A 705 -16.45 -10.29 29.69
N ILE A 706 -16.34 -11.55 29.29
CA ILE A 706 -15.93 -12.67 30.16
C ILE A 706 -14.67 -13.30 29.60
N LEU A 707 -13.66 -13.42 30.48
CA LEU A 707 -12.40 -14.12 30.21
C LEU A 707 -12.48 -15.51 30.84
N SER A 708 -11.94 -16.53 30.16
CA SER A 708 -11.83 -17.88 30.73
C SER A 708 -10.83 -17.94 31.90
N SER A 709 -9.89 -17.00 31.98
CA SER A 709 -8.98 -16.76 33.10
C SER A 709 -8.54 -15.30 33.11
N ASP A 710 -8.44 -14.68 34.28
CA ASP A 710 -7.86 -13.35 34.47
C ASP A 710 -6.33 -13.39 34.67
N THR A 711 -5.77 -14.59 34.78
CA THR A 711 -4.35 -14.84 35.02
C THR A 711 -3.84 -15.92 34.08
N VAL A 712 -2.79 -15.63 33.32
CA VAL A 712 -2.24 -16.51 32.28
C VAL A 712 -0.72 -16.55 32.32
N THR A 713 -0.12 -17.63 31.82
CA THR A 713 1.35 -17.72 31.65
C THR A 713 1.76 -17.26 30.24
N THR A 714 3.02 -16.90 30.05
CA THR A 714 3.55 -16.38 28.76
C THR A 714 3.38 -17.29 27.53
N ASN A 715 3.05 -18.58 27.70
CA ASN A 715 2.82 -19.54 26.60
C ASN A 715 1.43 -20.19 26.70
N SER A 716 0.38 -19.40 26.93
CA SER A 716 -0.99 -19.89 27.06
C SER A 716 -1.97 -19.07 26.23
N ALA A 717 -3.26 -19.39 26.32
CA ALA A 717 -4.30 -18.64 25.64
C ALA A 717 -5.46 -18.38 26.60
N VAL A 718 -6.13 -17.25 26.40
CA VAL A 718 -7.39 -16.90 27.08
C VAL A 718 -8.51 -16.85 26.04
N ASP A 719 -9.63 -17.49 26.37
CA ASP A 719 -10.85 -17.36 25.60
C ASP A 719 -11.61 -16.14 26.13
N VAL A 720 -12.00 -15.26 25.22
CA VAL A 720 -12.71 -14.02 25.53
C VAL A 720 -14.07 -14.11 24.89
N SER A 721 -15.13 -13.82 25.65
CA SER A 721 -16.49 -13.75 25.12
C SER A 721 -17.15 -12.42 25.44
N VAL A 722 -18.00 -11.96 24.53
CA VAL A 722 -18.78 -10.71 24.67
C VAL A 722 -20.16 -10.91 24.04
N THR A 723 -21.19 -10.41 24.71
CA THR A 723 -22.55 -10.38 24.17
C THR A 723 -22.76 -9.08 23.40
N LEU A 724 -23.08 -9.20 22.12
CA LEU A 724 -23.49 -8.09 21.25
C LEU A 724 -25.01 -8.17 21.03
N ALA A 725 -25.72 -7.05 21.25
CA ALA A 725 -27.16 -6.96 21.02
C ALA A 725 -27.50 -5.76 20.14
N ASN A 726 -28.31 -5.97 19.10
CA ASN A 726 -28.93 -4.88 18.36
C ASN A 726 -30.13 -4.35 19.15
N THR A 727 -30.00 -3.13 19.66
CA THR A 727 -30.99 -2.49 20.53
C THR A 727 -31.91 -1.50 19.82
N GLY A 728 -31.68 -1.25 18.52
CA GLY A 728 -32.55 -0.38 17.73
C GLY A 728 -33.66 -1.14 17.01
N ALA A 729 -34.30 -0.45 16.07
CA ALA A 729 -35.51 -0.91 15.39
C ALA A 729 -35.27 -1.51 13.99
N ARG A 730 -34.01 -1.58 13.54
CA ARG A 730 -33.64 -2.04 12.19
C ARG A 730 -32.49 -3.03 12.26
N THR A 731 -32.37 -3.90 11.26
CA THR A 731 -31.16 -4.69 11.03
C THR A 731 -29.99 -3.74 10.78
N GLY A 732 -28.82 -4.06 11.33
CA GLY A 732 -27.60 -3.32 11.07
C GLY A 732 -26.36 -4.18 11.27
N SER A 733 -25.20 -3.60 10.95
CA SER A 733 -23.89 -4.24 11.10
C SER A 733 -23.05 -3.55 12.16
N GLU A 734 -22.36 -4.35 12.98
CA GLU A 734 -21.35 -3.90 13.92
C GLU A 734 -20.02 -4.62 13.70
N VAL A 735 -18.91 -3.92 13.89
CA VAL A 735 -17.57 -4.50 13.93
C VAL A 735 -17.08 -4.44 15.37
N VAL A 736 -17.08 -5.59 16.05
CA VAL A 736 -16.57 -5.70 17.41
C VAL A 736 -15.05 -5.82 17.35
N GLN A 737 -14.34 -4.84 17.89
CA GLN A 737 -12.88 -4.77 17.88
C GLN A 737 -12.34 -5.13 19.27
N LEU A 738 -11.44 -6.09 19.33
CA LEU A 738 -10.74 -6.52 20.55
C LEU A 738 -9.31 -5.98 20.53
N TYR A 739 -8.99 -5.13 21.49
CA TYR A 739 -7.68 -4.54 21.68
C TYR A 739 -7.00 -5.07 22.94
N VAL A 740 -5.68 -4.92 22.97
CA VAL A 740 -4.85 -5.14 24.15
C VAL A 740 -4.00 -3.91 24.44
N ARG A 741 -3.73 -3.63 25.72
CA ARG A 741 -2.67 -2.70 26.13
C ARG A 741 -1.95 -3.21 27.38
N ALA A 742 -0.65 -2.93 27.44
CA ALA A 742 0.15 -3.15 28.64
C ALA A 742 0.07 -1.89 29.53
N LEU A 743 -0.09 -2.05 30.85
CA LEU A 743 -0.25 -0.91 31.77
C LEU A 743 1.08 -0.40 32.33
N ASP A 744 2.01 -1.30 32.63
CA ASP A 744 3.30 -1.00 33.26
C ASP A 744 4.47 -1.53 32.40
N ALA A 745 4.40 -1.29 31.08
CA ALA A 745 5.44 -1.76 30.16
C ALA A 745 6.78 -1.05 30.41
N ARG A 746 7.88 -1.81 30.40
CA ARG A 746 9.25 -1.26 30.48
C ARG A 746 9.74 -0.62 29.17
N TYR A 747 8.90 -0.63 28.15
CA TYR A 747 9.15 -0.11 26.81
C TYR A 747 8.04 0.86 26.43
N ALA A 748 8.25 1.67 25.38
CA ALA A 748 7.21 2.51 24.81
C ALA A 748 6.12 1.65 24.15
N ALA A 749 5.11 1.25 24.93
CA ALA A 749 4.01 0.40 24.48
C ALA A 749 3.00 1.19 23.64
N PRO A 750 2.32 0.55 22.68
CA PRO A 750 1.23 1.18 21.95
C PRO A 750 0.08 1.50 22.92
N ARG A 751 -0.66 2.59 22.64
CA ARG A 751 -1.87 2.99 23.36
C ARG A 751 -2.90 1.87 23.39
N LEU A 752 -3.11 1.27 22.22
CA LEU A 752 -3.91 0.08 21.96
C LEU A 752 -3.24 -0.70 20.83
N ARG A 753 -3.38 -2.03 20.87
CA ARG A 753 -3.01 -2.91 19.76
C ARG A 753 -4.19 -3.81 19.42
N LEU A 754 -4.63 -3.80 18.17
CA LEU A 754 -5.71 -4.67 17.70
C LEU A 754 -5.26 -6.13 17.81
N ALA A 755 -6.03 -6.95 18.51
CA ALA A 755 -5.75 -8.36 18.73
C ALA A 755 -6.68 -9.28 17.95
N ASP A 756 -7.95 -8.90 17.79
CA ASP A 756 -8.90 -9.60 16.93
C ASP A 756 -10.09 -8.67 16.61
N PHE A 757 -10.91 -9.03 15.62
CA PHE A 757 -12.17 -8.34 15.31
C PHE A 757 -13.21 -9.31 14.71
N ARG A 758 -14.50 -8.97 14.80
CA ARG A 758 -15.59 -9.68 14.10
C ARG A 758 -16.63 -8.68 13.60
N LYS A 759 -16.91 -8.73 12.29
CA LYS A 759 -18.11 -8.11 11.71
C LYS A 759 -19.33 -9.00 11.92
N VAL A 760 -20.44 -8.42 12.36
CA VAL A 760 -21.69 -9.14 12.64
C VAL A 760 -22.88 -8.33 12.17
N VAL A 761 -23.78 -8.98 11.44
CA VAL A 761 -25.11 -8.43 11.11
C VAL A 761 -26.13 -9.03 12.06
N LEU A 762 -26.94 -8.18 12.68
CA LEU A 762 -27.98 -8.58 13.62
C LEU A 762 -29.31 -7.92 13.27
N ALA A 763 -30.38 -8.70 13.27
CA ALA A 763 -31.74 -8.17 13.20
C ALA A 763 -32.08 -7.34 14.44
N ALA A 764 -33.12 -6.50 14.35
CA ALA A 764 -33.60 -5.70 15.49
C ALA A 764 -33.96 -6.61 16.68
N GLY A 765 -33.40 -6.33 17.86
CA GLY A 765 -33.59 -7.12 19.08
C GLY A 765 -32.80 -8.43 19.13
N GLU A 766 -32.09 -8.82 18.07
CA GLU A 766 -31.22 -10.01 18.07
C GLU A 766 -29.99 -9.76 18.97
N SER A 767 -29.55 -10.81 19.65
CA SER A 767 -28.30 -10.82 20.42
C SER A 767 -27.47 -12.05 20.07
N ARG A 768 -26.14 -11.89 20.07
CA ARG A 768 -25.19 -12.95 19.78
C ARG A 768 -24.00 -12.88 20.73
N VAL A 769 -23.56 -14.03 21.23
CA VAL A 769 -22.29 -14.15 21.94
C VAL A 769 -21.18 -14.35 20.91
N LEU A 770 -20.16 -13.50 20.97
CA LEU A 770 -18.96 -13.61 20.14
C LEU A 770 -17.84 -14.18 21.00
N SER A 771 -17.00 -15.01 20.38
CA SER A 771 -15.85 -15.63 21.04
C SER A 771 -14.58 -15.34 20.27
N PHE A 772 -13.55 -14.96 21.01
CA PHE A 772 -12.20 -14.70 20.55
C PHE A 772 -11.24 -15.58 21.34
N ARG A 773 -10.13 -15.95 20.71
CA ARG A 773 -9.06 -16.68 21.37
C ARG A 773 -7.78 -15.88 21.26
N LEU A 774 -7.31 -15.39 22.39
CA LEU A 774 -6.09 -14.59 22.49
C LEU A 774 -4.95 -15.48 22.96
N SER A 775 -3.96 -15.72 22.09
CA SER A 775 -2.68 -16.29 22.50
C SER A 775 -1.86 -15.23 23.20
N THR A 776 -1.14 -15.59 24.27
CA THR A 776 -0.21 -14.64 24.93
C THR A 776 0.92 -14.19 24.01
N GLU A 777 1.23 -14.93 22.94
CA GLU A 777 2.16 -14.50 21.89
C GLU A 777 1.70 -13.20 21.18
N GLN A 778 0.39 -12.91 21.17
CA GLN A 778 -0.13 -11.66 20.61
C GLN A 778 0.15 -10.44 21.50
N LEU A 779 0.52 -10.68 22.76
CA LEU A 779 1.02 -9.65 23.69
C LEU A 779 2.52 -9.39 23.53
N ALA A 780 3.21 -10.17 22.69
CA ALA A 780 4.64 -10.09 22.57
C ALA A 780 5.09 -8.75 21.98
N HIS A 781 6.25 -8.30 22.42
CA HIS A 781 6.98 -7.18 21.85
C HIS A 781 8.39 -7.65 21.48
N TRP A 782 9.03 -6.96 20.55
CA TRP A 782 10.41 -7.21 20.18
C TRP A 782 11.34 -6.61 21.22
N ASP A 783 12.06 -7.45 21.95
CA ASP A 783 13.04 -7.04 22.93
C ASP A 783 14.42 -6.92 22.28
N VAL A 784 14.85 -5.68 22.06
CA VAL A 784 16.14 -5.34 21.47
C VAL A 784 17.33 -5.81 22.32
N ALA A 785 17.16 -6.08 23.62
CA ALA A 785 18.21 -6.63 24.46
C ALA A 785 18.52 -8.10 24.15
N THR A 786 17.52 -8.85 23.66
CA THR A 786 17.65 -10.28 23.35
C THR A 786 17.60 -10.60 21.87
N GLY A 787 17.10 -9.67 21.04
CA GLY A 787 16.91 -9.89 19.60
C GLY A 787 15.78 -10.89 19.31
N ALA A 788 14.74 -10.92 20.14
CA ALA A 788 13.63 -11.85 20.02
C ALA A 788 12.30 -11.24 20.52
N PHE A 789 11.19 -11.82 20.08
CA PHE A 789 9.88 -11.54 20.67
C PHE A 789 9.79 -12.11 22.08
N THR A 790 9.31 -11.30 23.03
CA THR A 790 9.06 -11.71 24.42
C THR A 790 7.73 -11.16 24.93
N VAL A 791 7.17 -11.83 25.93
CA VAL A 791 5.98 -11.38 26.66
C VAL A 791 6.41 -11.07 28.08
N ASP A 792 6.31 -9.81 28.48
CA ASP A 792 6.68 -9.39 29.84
C ASP A 792 5.56 -9.78 30.82
N PRO A 793 5.88 -10.33 32.01
CA PRO A 793 4.89 -10.50 33.06
C PRO A 793 4.42 -9.13 33.56
N GLY A 794 3.14 -9.04 33.94
CA GLY A 794 2.57 -7.78 34.40
C GLY A 794 1.08 -7.66 34.13
N ALA A 795 0.57 -6.45 34.35
CA ALA A 795 -0.83 -6.10 34.13
C ALA A 795 -1.07 -5.65 32.68
N TYR A 796 -2.07 -6.27 32.07
CA TYR A 796 -2.60 -5.96 30.76
C TYR A 796 -4.10 -5.70 30.87
N GLU A 797 -4.66 -5.03 29.88
CA GLU A 797 -6.10 -4.91 29.71
C GLU A 797 -6.53 -5.44 28.35
N LEU A 798 -7.64 -6.17 28.35
CA LEU A 798 -8.40 -6.50 27.15
C LEU A 798 -9.54 -5.50 27.02
N LEU A 799 -9.67 -4.88 25.86
CA LEU A 799 -10.65 -3.82 25.61
C LEU A 799 -11.52 -4.23 24.43
N VAL A 800 -12.84 -4.23 24.63
CA VAL A 800 -13.80 -4.28 23.53
C VAL A 800 -14.19 -2.85 23.21
N ALA A 801 -14.07 -2.49 21.94
CA ALA A 801 -14.31 -1.13 21.46
C ALA A 801 -15.07 -1.13 20.13
N ARG A 802 -15.70 0.01 19.84
CA ARG A 802 -16.30 0.31 18.53
C ARG A 802 -15.31 1.00 17.58
N SER A 803 -14.28 1.63 18.15
CA SER A 803 -13.15 2.25 17.46
C SER A 803 -12.01 2.42 18.47
N ALA A 804 -10.82 2.82 18.01
CA ALA A 804 -9.66 3.03 18.90
C ALA A 804 -9.87 4.09 20.01
N GLU A 805 -10.87 4.98 19.90
CA GLU A 805 -11.20 5.97 20.95
C GLU A 805 -12.58 5.76 21.60
N ASP A 806 -13.33 4.71 21.22
CA ASP A 806 -14.65 4.36 21.80
C ASP A 806 -14.61 2.97 22.44
N VAL A 807 -13.88 2.87 23.55
CA VAL A 807 -13.81 1.68 24.39
C VAL A 807 -15.11 1.52 25.19
N VAL A 808 -15.79 0.39 25.01
CA VAL A 808 -17.09 0.11 25.63
C VAL A 808 -17.00 -0.85 26.82
N LEU A 809 -16.05 -1.80 26.81
CA LEU A 809 -15.82 -2.73 27.92
C LEU A 809 -14.33 -2.97 28.10
N THR A 810 -13.91 -3.19 29.34
CA THR A 810 -12.53 -3.51 29.71
C THR A 810 -12.49 -4.67 30.68
N ALA A 811 -11.49 -5.53 30.57
CA ALA A 811 -11.22 -6.59 31.52
C ALA A 811 -9.71 -6.67 31.82
N PRO A 812 -9.32 -6.80 33.11
CA PRO A 812 -7.93 -6.96 33.47
C PRO A 812 -7.42 -8.36 33.11
N LEU A 813 -6.15 -8.45 32.71
CA LEU A 813 -5.44 -9.69 32.46
C LEU A 813 -4.05 -9.59 33.10
N THR A 814 -3.70 -10.55 33.95
CA THR A 814 -2.36 -10.66 34.54
C THR A 814 -1.57 -11.73 33.83
N VAL A 815 -0.43 -11.36 33.23
CA VAL A 815 0.53 -12.33 32.72
C VAL A 815 1.56 -12.65 33.80
N VAL A 816 1.68 -13.92 34.17
CA VAL A 816 2.69 -14.40 35.12
C VAL A 816 3.83 -15.10 34.38
N GLY A 817 5.04 -14.89 34.86
CA GLY A 817 6.26 -15.40 34.24
C GLY A 817 7.50 -14.87 34.95
N PRO A 818 8.69 -15.36 34.56
CA PRO A 818 9.94 -14.80 35.06
C PRO A 818 10.06 -13.32 34.66
N ALA A 819 10.58 -12.50 35.56
CA ALA A 819 10.90 -11.11 35.24
C ALA A 819 11.98 -11.07 34.13
N PRO A 820 11.94 -10.09 33.22
CA PRO A 820 12.98 -9.91 32.23
C PRO A 820 14.35 -9.73 32.90
N THR A 821 15.36 -10.40 32.36
CA THR A 821 16.73 -10.22 32.84
C THR A 821 17.34 -8.94 32.24
N PRO A 822 18.22 -8.24 32.96
CA PRO A 822 19.02 -7.15 32.40
C PRO A 822 19.75 -7.56 31.13
N ARG A 823 19.99 -6.59 30.24
CA ARG A 823 20.81 -6.76 29.03
C ARG A 823 22.23 -7.13 29.44
N ALA A 824 22.77 -8.23 28.93
CA ALA A 824 24.17 -8.59 29.18
C ALA A 824 25.10 -7.64 28.40
N GLY A 825 25.80 -6.74 29.10
CA GLY A 825 26.69 -5.74 28.49
C GLY A 825 28.15 -6.18 28.38
N VAL A 826 28.59 -7.14 29.20
CA VAL A 826 30.00 -7.60 29.28
C VAL A 826 30.19 -8.92 28.52
N ASP A 827 31.33 -9.03 27.84
CA ASP A 827 31.76 -10.18 27.02
C ASP A 827 30.75 -10.57 25.93
N ARG A 828 29.93 -9.60 25.51
CA ARG A 828 28.90 -9.71 24.48
C ARG A 828 29.04 -8.60 23.46
N ARG A 829 28.86 -8.94 22.18
CA ARG A 829 28.75 -7.98 21.09
C ARG A 829 27.35 -7.37 21.12
N VAL A 830 27.24 -6.10 21.47
CA VAL A 830 25.98 -5.35 21.44
C VAL A 830 25.91 -4.58 20.14
N LEU A 831 24.87 -4.82 19.32
CA LEU A 831 24.70 -4.06 18.08
C LEU A 831 24.31 -2.62 18.40
N ALA A 832 24.85 -1.68 17.64
CA ALA A 832 24.51 -0.27 17.82
C ALA A 832 23.03 0.00 17.53
N VAL A 833 22.42 -0.76 16.61
CA VAL A 833 21.00 -0.64 16.23
C VAL A 833 20.03 -1.24 17.25
N ASP A 834 20.52 -2.00 18.23
CA ASP A 834 19.70 -2.60 19.30
C ASP A 834 19.44 -1.61 20.45
N PHE A 835 19.40 -0.31 20.15
CA PHE A 835 19.07 0.73 21.12
C PHE A 835 17.60 0.68 21.53
N ASP A 836 17.32 1.14 22.74
CA ASP A 836 15.96 1.32 23.24
C ASP A 836 15.38 2.68 22.78
N GLU A 837 16.24 3.71 22.78
CA GLU A 837 15.92 5.07 22.31
C GLU A 837 17.12 5.68 21.55
N TYR A 838 16.85 6.70 20.74
CA TYR A 838 17.88 7.38 19.96
C TYR A 838 17.52 8.82 19.62
N GLU A 839 18.53 9.62 19.28
CA GLU A 839 18.40 10.99 18.80
C GLU A 839 19.56 11.33 17.86
N GLY A 840 19.30 12.05 16.77
CA GLY A 840 20.35 12.53 15.87
C GLY A 840 21.17 11.43 15.16
N VAL A 841 20.62 10.23 15.02
CA VAL A 841 21.26 9.14 14.26
C VAL A 841 20.40 8.71 13.08
N THR A 842 21.09 8.22 12.05
CA THR A 842 20.52 7.60 10.85
C THR A 842 20.92 6.12 10.84
N LEU A 843 19.94 5.26 10.59
CA LEU A 843 20.18 3.82 10.39
C LEU A 843 20.71 3.58 8.98
N VAL A 844 21.80 2.83 8.88
CA VAL A 844 22.49 2.52 7.64
C VAL A 844 22.89 1.05 7.61
N ASP A 845 23.30 0.58 6.44
CA ASP A 845 23.74 -0.78 6.24
C ASP A 845 25.14 -1.00 6.85
N ALA A 846 25.37 -2.11 7.55
CA ALA A 846 26.70 -2.44 8.05
C ALA A 846 27.61 -2.96 6.92
N THR A 847 27.05 -3.77 6.04
CA THR A 847 27.70 -4.27 4.81
C THR A 847 26.67 -4.27 3.68
N ARG A 848 27.14 -4.41 2.44
CA ARG A 848 26.23 -4.50 1.29
C ARG A 848 25.24 -5.68 1.38
N THR A 849 25.59 -6.75 2.08
CA THR A 849 24.82 -8.02 2.10
C THR A 849 24.06 -8.27 3.40
N SER A 850 24.51 -7.71 4.53
CA SER A 850 23.89 -8.00 5.84
C SER A 850 24.24 -7.00 6.94
N GLY A 851 23.40 -6.98 7.97
CA GLY A 851 23.58 -6.22 9.21
C GLY A 851 23.32 -4.74 9.04
N ASP A 852 22.97 -4.08 10.14
CA ASP A 852 22.72 -2.65 10.17
C ASP A 852 23.71 -1.97 11.13
N ALA A 853 23.92 -0.69 10.91
CA ALA A 853 24.79 0.19 11.68
C ALA A 853 24.09 1.54 11.87
N VAL A 854 24.69 2.40 12.68
CA VAL A 854 24.23 3.78 12.86
C VAL A 854 25.31 4.76 12.44
N THR A 855 24.89 5.92 11.96
CA THR A 855 25.75 7.08 11.69
C THR A 855 25.10 8.33 12.26
N ALA A 856 25.90 9.38 12.46
CA ALA A 856 25.41 10.72 12.80
C ALA A 856 26.12 11.75 11.93
N ASP A 857 25.44 12.85 11.61
CA ASP A 857 26.05 13.93 10.82
C ASP A 857 27.05 14.71 11.68
N ALA A 858 26.67 15.04 12.92
CA ALA A 858 27.52 15.78 13.87
C ALA A 858 27.47 15.20 15.29
N LEU A 859 26.26 14.99 15.82
CA LEU A 859 26.04 14.40 17.14
C LEU A 859 24.85 13.46 17.07
N GLY A 860 25.07 12.21 17.48
CA GLY A 860 24.02 11.23 17.67
C GLY A 860 24.10 10.62 19.06
N THR A 861 22.96 10.21 19.60
CA THR A 861 22.88 9.57 20.91
C THR A 861 22.01 8.33 20.83
N LEU A 862 22.48 7.25 21.45
CA LEU A 862 21.77 5.99 21.62
C LEU A 862 21.63 5.72 23.12
N TRP A 863 20.49 5.19 23.53
CA TRP A 863 20.28 4.74 24.90
C TRP A 863 19.98 3.24 24.91
N PHE A 864 20.62 2.55 25.84
CA PHE A 864 20.44 1.13 26.13
C PHE A 864 20.04 1.01 27.60
N HIS A 865 18.84 0.51 27.85
CA HIS A 865 18.28 0.44 29.20
C HIS A 865 18.66 -0.87 29.89
N SER A 866 18.83 -0.81 31.21
CA SER A 866 19.05 -1.97 32.08
C SER A 866 20.20 -2.88 31.63
N VAL A 867 21.39 -2.32 31.43
CA VAL A 867 22.60 -3.05 31.01
C VAL A 867 23.42 -3.50 32.22
N ASP A 868 23.66 -4.81 32.35
CA ASP A 868 24.60 -5.35 33.32
C ASP A 868 26.04 -5.15 32.81
N LEU A 869 26.76 -4.24 33.48
CA LEU A 869 28.15 -3.88 33.18
C LEU A 869 29.12 -4.49 34.21
N THR A 870 28.66 -5.41 35.06
CA THR A 870 29.47 -5.96 36.14
C THR A 870 30.73 -6.63 35.61
N GLY A 871 31.89 -6.17 36.09
CA GLY A 871 33.20 -6.69 35.73
C GLY A 871 33.82 -6.03 34.51
N ALA A 872 33.14 -5.12 33.81
CA ALA A 872 33.71 -4.41 32.67
C ALA A 872 34.93 -3.60 33.08
N VAL A 873 36.05 -3.75 32.36
CA VAL A 873 37.31 -3.00 32.56
C VAL A 873 37.78 -2.25 31.31
N ARG A 874 37.20 -2.57 30.15
CA ARG A 874 37.53 -1.97 28.85
C ARG A 874 36.30 -1.99 27.95
N VAL A 875 36.21 -1.03 27.03
CA VAL A 875 35.22 -1.03 25.95
C VAL A 875 35.92 -1.06 24.59
N GLU A 876 35.30 -1.77 23.65
CA GLU A 876 35.66 -1.80 22.24
C GLU A 876 34.46 -1.34 21.39
N ALA A 877 34.73 -0.56 20.35
CA ALA A 877 33.74 -0.11 19.38
C ALA A 877 34.17 -0.55 17.96
N GLU A 878 33.24 -1.15 17.22
CA GLU A 878 33.41 -1.54 15.82
C GLU A 878 32.95 -0.38 14.92
N VAL A 879 33.92 0.30 14.32
CA VAL A 879 33.71 1.59 13.64
C VAL A 879 34.28 1.58 12.22
N ALA A 880 33.68 2.38 11.35
CA ALA A 880 34.18 2.66 10.00
C ALA A 880 34.05 4.16 9.69
N GLN A 881 35.12 4.75 9.14
CA GLN A 881 35.16 6.15 8.79
C GLN A 881 35.88 6.32 7.45
N ASP A 882 35.15 6.84 6.47
CA ASP A 882 35.64 7.00 5.10
C ASP A 882 36.78 8.03 5.01
N ALA A 883 36.51 9.26 5.45
CA ALA A 883 37.48 10.36 5.45
C ALA A 883 37.66 10.96 6.84
N ALA A 884 38.79 11.62 7.08
CA ALA A 884 39.07 12.31 8.33
C ALA A 884 38.01 13.39 8.60
N GLY A 885 37.13 13.14 9.58
CA GLY A 885 36.20 14.13 10.13
C GLY A 885 36.84 14.91 11.28
N GLN A 886 36.24 16.04 11.65
CA GLN A 886 36.64 16.76 12.87
C GLN A 886 36.26 15.94 14.11
N ASP A 887 37.27 15.57 14.91
CA ASP A 887 37.12 15.04 16.27
C ASP A 887 36.20 13.80 16.41
N ALA A 888 36.31 12.88 15.45
CA ALA A 888 35.48 11.68 15.39
C ALA A 888 35.74 10.74 16.58
N ARG A 889 34.73 10.53 17.43
CA ARG A 889 34.82 9.66 18.62
C ARG A 889 33.46 9.11 19.05
N VAL A 890 33.49 7.98 19.74
CA VAL A 890 32.34 7.40 20.46
C VAL A 890 32.57 7.59 21.96
N ALA A 891 31.60 8.14 22.68
CA ALA A 891 31.68 8.26 24.14
C ALA A 891 30.58 7.42 24.82
N PHE A 892 30.97 6.70 25.87
CA PHE A 892 30.11 5.81 26.64
C PHE A 892 29.84 6.43 28.01
N TRP A 893 28.58 6.53 28.40
CA TRP A 893 28.13 7.20 29.61
C TRP A 893 27.17 6.31 30.40
N THR A 894 27.18 6.45 31.72
CA THR A 894 26.10 6.01 32.61
C THR A 894 25.51 7.22 33.34
N ASP A 895 24.51 6.96 34.18
CA ASP A 895 24.00 7.90 35.18
C ASP A 895 25.08 8.47 36.12
N GLU A 896 26.16 7.72 36.34
CA GLU A 896 27.31 8.15 37.15
C GLU A 896 28.33 9.02 36.39
N GLY A 897 28.25 9.10 35.06
CA GLY A 897 29.09 9.96 34.23
C GLY A 897 29.75 9.27 33.04
N LEU A 898 30.79 9.90 32.49
CA LEU A 898 31.55 9.39 31.35
C LEU A 898 32.39 8.17 31.77
N LEU A 899 32.19 7.05 31.08
CA LEU A 899 32.96 5.81 31.27
C LEU A 899 34.26 5.81 30.45
N ALA A 900 34.15 6.14 29.16
CA ALA A 900 35.26 6.14 28.23
C ALA A 900 34.93 6.93 26.96
N GLU A 901 35.96 7.50 26.32
CA GLU A 901 35.92 8.01 24.96
C GLU A 901 36.84 7.18 24.08
N VAL A 902 36.34 6.75 22.93
CA VAL A 902 37.06 5.94 21.95
C VAL A 902 37.24 6.77 20.68
N PRO A 903 38.47 7.23 20.35
CA PRO A 903 38.75 7.90 19.08
C PRO A 903 38.46 6.98 17.90
N VAL A 904 37.82 7.51 16.85
CA VAL A 904 37.50 6.75 15.63
C VAL A 904 38.61 6.95 14.61
N PRO A 905 39.31 5.89 14.18
CA PRO A 905 40.31 5.98 13.13
C PRO A 905 39.68 6.01 11.73
N VAL A 906 40.37 6.68 10.79
CA VAL A 906 40.01 6.66 9.37
C VAL A 906 40.32 5.29 8.79
N THR A 907 39.31 4.63 8.23
CA THR A 907 39.42 3.32 7.58
C THR A 907 39.51 3.42 6.06
N GLY A 908 39.09 4.54 5.47
CA GLY A 908 39.20 4.84 4.04
C GLY A 908 38.06 4.30 3.19
N ASP A 909 37.05 3.67 3.81
CA ASP A 909 35.83 3.20 3.17
C ASP A 909 34.76 2.91 4.24
N ARG A 910 33.49 3.18 3.94
CA ARG A 910 32.36 3.02 4.86
C ARG A 910 32.04 1.57 5.25
N TYR A 911 32.49 0.59 4.47
CA TYR A 911 32.35 -0.85 4.74
C TYR A 911 33.63 -1.49 5.27
N ARG A 912 34.72 -0.72 5.39
CA ARG A 912 35.97 -1.19 6.00
C ARG A 912 35.95 -0.94 7.50
N TRP A 913 35.57 -1.97 8.26
CA TRP A 913 35.46 -1.92 9.71
C TRP A 913 36.82 -2.13 10.40
N THR A 914 36.99 -1.45 11.54
CA THR A 914 38.08 -1.71 12.50
C THR A 914 37.54 -1.63 13.92
N THR A 915 38.31 -2.11 14.89
CA THR A 915 37.97 -2.01 16.30
C THR A 915 38.85 -0.98 16.97
N ALA A 916 38.24 -0.01 17.65
CA ALA A 916 38.91 0.95 18.51
C ALA A 916 38.52 0.68 19.97
N SER A 917 39.41 0.97 20.92
CA SER A 917 39.19 0.60 22.32
C SER A 917 39.70 1.64 23.30
N ALA A 918 39.11 1.66 24.49
CA ALA A 918 39.56 2.47 25.62
C ALA A 918 39.42 1.68 26.93
N ALA A 919 40.40 1.85 27.83
CA ALA A 919 40.31 1.31 29.18
C ALA A 919 39.33 2.12 30.02
N LEU A 920 38.60 1.46 30.92
CA LEU A 920 37.75 2.13 31.89
C LEU A 920 38.61 2.59 33.08
N PRO A 921 38.26 3.71 33.74
CA PRO A 921 39.01 4.23 34.88
C PRO A 921 38.97 3.29 36.11
N ALA A 922 37.92 2.47 36.22
CA ALA A 922 37.75 1.44 37.24
C ALA A 922 36.80 0.33 36.72
N PRO A 923 36.85 -0.89 37.29
CA PRO A 923 35.86 -1.92 37.01
C PRO A 923 34.44 -1.45 37.35
N LEU A 924 33.48 -1.74 36.47
CA LEU A 924 32.08 -1.40 36.68
C LEU A 924 31.33 -2.50 37.45
N HIS A 925 30.26 -2.11 38.15
CA HIS A 925 29.43 -3.03 38.93
C HIS A 925 27.95 -2.70 38.80
N GLY A 926 27.13 -3.72 38.63
CA GLY A 926 25.68 -3.63 38.63
C GLY A 926 25.06 -3.31 37.28
N VAL A 927 23.74 -3.14 37.33
CA VAL A 927 22.88 -2.80 36.19
C VAL A 927 22.73 -1.29 36.11
N ARG A 928 22.93 -0.72 34.90
CA ARG A 928 22.91 0.71 34.61
C ARG A 928 22.30 0.97 33.24
N ASP A 929 21.74 2.15 33.04
CA ASP A 929 21.43 2.63 31.69
C ASP A 929 22.70 3.16 31.04
N LEU A 930 22.92 2.74 29.79
CA LEU A 930 24.09 3.10 29.01
C LEU A 930 23.68 4.08 27.91
N ARG A 931 24.30 5.25 27.90
CA ARG A 931 24.17 6.23 26.82
C ARG A 931 25.44 6.23 25.97
N VAL A 932 25.31 6.07 24.66
CA VAL A 932 26.41 6.08 23.70
C VAL A 932 26.26 7.29 22.80
N THR A 933 27.23 8.20 22.80
CA THR A 933 27.22 9.41 21.95
C THR A 933 28.25 9.31 20.84
N LEU A 934 27.82 9.60 19.61
CA LEU A 934 28.64 9.64 18.41
C LEU A 934 28.96 11.10 18.11
N HIS A 935 30.24 11.47 18.08
CA HIS A 935 30.70 12.80 17.71
C HIS A 935 31.41 12.75 16.36
N GLY A 936 30.93 13.51 15.38
CA GLY A 936 31.41 13.51 14.00
C GLY A 936 30.82 12.39 13.13
N THR A 937 31.18 12.40 11.84
CA THR A 937 30.62 11.49 10.83
C THR A 937 31.43 10.20 10.72
N PHE A 938 30.85 9.09 11.18
CA PHE A 938 31.38 7.73 11.05
C PHE A 938 30.24 6.72 11.30
N ARG A 939 30.46 5.46 10.93
CA ARG A 939 29.53 4.36 11.21
C ARG A 939 29.95 3.58 12.45
N LEU A 940 28.99 3.23 13.30
CA LEU A 940 29.14 2.32 14.44
C LEU A 940 28.24 1.11 14.21
N SER A 941 28.80 -0.09 14.12
CA SER A 941 28.00 -1.32 13.95
C SER A 941 27.72 -2.02 15.28
N ALA A 942 28.70 -2.03 16.18
CA ALA A 942 28.58 -2.68 17.48
C ALA A 942 29.62 -2.16 18.49
N PHE A 943 29.44 -2.53 19.75
CA PHE A 943 30.44 -2.37 20.80
C PHE A 943 30.44 -3.57 21.75
N ARG A 944 31.50 -3.71 22.55
CA ARG A 944 31.65 -4.77 23.54
C ARG A 944 32.41 -4.25 24.76
N PHE A 945 31.85 -4.43 25.95
CA PHE A 945 32.62 -4.31 27.18
C PHE A 945 33.30 -5.65 27.49
N HIS A 946 34.53 -5.61 27.98
CA HIS A 946 35.32 -6.80 28.31
C HIS A 946 35.54 -6.87 29.82
N SER A 947 35.45 -8.08 30.37
CA SER A 947 35.90 -8.36 31.73
C SER A 947 37.43 -8.42 31.82
N ALA A 948 37.98 -8.39 33.03
CA ALA A 948 39.40 -8.69 33.22
C ALA A 948 39.64 -10.18 32.96
N ASP A 949 40.58 -10.50 32.07
CA ASP A 949 40.99 -11.87 31.70
C ASP A 949 41.24 -12.81 32.90
#